data_AF-A0A7J7QL16-F1
#
_entry.id   AF-A0A7J7QL16-F1
#
_cell.length_a   1.000
_cell.length_b   1.000
_cell.length_c   1.000
_cell.angle_alpha   90.00
_cell.angle_beta   90.00
_cell.angle_gamma   90.00
#
_symmetry.space_group_name_H-M   'P 1'
#
loop_
_entity.id
_entity.type
_entity.pdbx_description
1 polymer ?
#
loop_
_entity_poly.entity_id
_entity_poly.type
_entity_poly.pdbx_seq_one_letter_code
_entity_poly.pdbx_strand_id
1 'polypeptide(L)'
;MHVLPARQTSQLVDSGIVWYNVPVPVVSEYCYLGLWFNNTCTWTTHFEKMLAKVQRVKGALMPIWKSGSISVEVKRILLLTCVRPIVEYGSEVWFPSTARQLQLSDKVQTDIIKCAMRCGKERPCSSALLAEWGVKPLHMWLHQRALEYYYRIQRMQGVRLPNQVFTAEWRRPSGAVAVTPWHKYVQSLLCKYGVNVVTAEGRASACKSHVNKQHITCDRSHRGTARRSLNDYIIASADIAMPCQAAARPTAKVGPYTVGSTDHLPVSACIQRPVARRPAKQVKLRLNAQPNDFKMRNGEQSAELEAYQEALAQLGAAYTSTITVLQQQVSAAQLTANAAVQQAHAQLLGALRQAVDASFGFKRVWVGKSFPWWTQELTNAVQARVQAFTQYRESGLVADWDAFDQQRKATAQLIKAAEKQHKQRCEHAITAAYRDRLSDDSTLGEKDMWQLVRRLCPKHVSEAVYSVMQHPSGQTASTPAEKADAFKCHYQRVGSHAAFAAANPQFDPAHMTQVAANVQQYLHDSTAPHAAPPCPLDLPITAAEVSACLQRLRTGKAGNPAEEGIVNELLKYGGNTVADMLLQYCSLMWQLEQVHQVPGTVISMPKKGDLTDPGNYRGITLLSVLYKFYTSVLNQRLIKFAEGEQQEQQQQTQAQQQQQQQGQHSAQQQQQQQQQQQPRATAATCIQPTKAVPRVGLQVTPLPQVLNIASSFNMYSGSSSSSYYPFKP
;
A
#
# COMPACT_ATOMS: atom_id res chain seq x y z
N MET A 1 -25.42 -2.30 8.88
CA MET A 1 -25.73 -1.69 10.18
C MET A 1 -26.59 -0.47 9.94
N HIS A 2 -27.56 -0.19 10.80
CA HIS A 2 -28.52 0.90 10.67
C HIS A 2 -28.24 1.98 11.71
N VAL A 3 -28.21 3.26 11.32
CA VAL A 3 -27.99 4.40 12.24
C VAL A 3 -29.31 5.17 12.36
N LEU A 4 -29.94 5.10 13.53
CA LEU A 4 -31.25 5.74 13.76
C LEU A 4 -31.10 7.20 14.18
N PRO A 5 -31.90 8.15 13.62
CA PRO A 5 -31.90 9.53 14.07
C PRO A 5 -32.44 9.72 15.50
N ALA A 6 -31.64 10.29 16.42
CA ALA A 6 -31.98 10.54 17.82
C ALA A 6 -32.99 11.69 18.05
N ARG A 7 -33.54 12.30 16.98
CA ARG A 7 -34.41 13.48 17.08
C ARG A 7 -35.85 13.18 17.49
N GLN A 8 -36.18 11.93 17.72
CA GLN A 8 -37.31 11.52 18.53
C GLN A 8 -36.81 10.40 19.44
N THR A 9 -37.44 10.26 20.59
CA THR A 9 -37.36 9.16 21.56
C THR A 9 -37.52 7.78 20.91
N SER A 10 -36.60 7.40 20.03
CA SER A 10 -36.57 6.09 19.38
C SER A 10 -35.78 5.16 20.26
N GLN A 11 -36.50 4.43 21.11
CA GLN A 11 -36.00 3.28 21.87
C GLN A 11 -36.01 2.00 21.00
N LEU A 12 -35.83 2.11 19.69
CA LEU A 12 -35.81 0.94 18.81
C LEU A 12 -34.50 0.17 19.04
N VAL A 13 -34.61 -0.93 19.79
CA VAL A 13 -33.53 -1.87 20.07
C VAL A 13 -33.17 -2.71 18.83
N ASP A 14 -34.13 -2.85 17.90
CA ASP A 14 -34.00 -3.58 16.64
C ASP A 14 -34.34 -2.67 15.44
N SER A 15 -33.64 -2.86 14.32
CA SER A 15 -33.85 -2.07 13.10
C SER A 15 -35.12 -2.45 12.36
N GLY A 16 -35.66 -3.65 12.61
CA GLY A 16 -36.76 -4.24 11.83
C GLY A 16 -36.35 -4.57 10.38
N ILE A 17 -35.07 -4.40 10.03
CA ILE A 17 -34.53 -4.67 8.71
C ILE A 17 -33.79 -6.00 8.77
N VAL A 18 -34.25 -6.95 7.97
CA VAL A 18 -33.61 -8.26 7.80
C VAL A 18 -32.95 -8.29 6.43
N TRP A 19 -31.67 -8.61 6.38
CA TRP A 19 -30.90 -8.75 5.15
C TRP A 19 -30.36 -10.17 5.05
N TYR A 20 -30.81 -10.94 4.05
CA TYR A 20 -30.55 -12.39 3.94
C TYR A 20 -30.82 -13.17 5.25
N ASN A 21 -31.99 -12.97 5.86
CA ASN A 21 -32.37 -13.57 7.14
C ASN A 21 -31.47 -13.20 8.35
N VAL A 22 -30.60 -12.19 8.20
CA VAL A 22 -29.79 -11.65 9.30
C VAL A 22 -30.33 -10.27 9.71
N PRO A 23 -30.68 -10.05 10.98
CA PRO A 23 -31.14 -8.75 11.46
C PRO A 23 -29.99 -7.73 11.38
N VAL A 24 -30.28 -6.54 10.84
CA VAL A 24 -29.29 -5.48 10.71
C VAL A 24 -29.14 -4.77 12.06
N PRO A 25 -27.93 -4.71 12.66
CA PRO A 25 -27.77 -4.13 13.99
C PRO A 25 -27.89 -2.60 13.96
N VAL A 26 -28.49 -2.05 15.01
CA VAL A 26 -28.60 -0.61 15.26
C VAL A 26 -27.32 -0.10 15.93
N VAL A 27 -26.73 0.95 15.39
CA VAL A 27 -25.50 1.55 15.93
C VAL A 27 -25.60 3.08 16.03
N SER A 28 -24.90 3.67 16.99
CA SER A 28 -24.88 5.12 17.22
C SER A 28 -24.03 5.88 16.20
N GLU A 29 -22.97 5.25 15.69
CA GLU A 29 -22.13 5.75 14.61
C GLU A 29 -21.79 4.64 13.61
N TYR A 30 -21.67 4.99 12.32
CA TYR A 30 -21.29 4.04 11.28
C TYR A 30 -20.41 4.70 10.21
N CYS A 31 -19.38 3.99 9.77
CA CYS A 31 -18.46 4.44 8.74
C CYS A 31 -18.82 3.80 7.40
N TYR A 32 -19.45 4.56 6.51
CA TYR A 32 -19.82 4.10 5.17
C TYR A 32 -18.96 4.80 4.11
N LEU A 33 -18.23 4.01 3.31
CA LEU A 33 -17.30 4.50 2.27
C LEU A 33 -16.34 5.59 2.79
N GLY A 34 -15.95 5.53 4.06
CA GLY A 34 -15.05 6.51 4.70
C GLY A 34 -15.71 7.76 5.29
N LEU A 35 -17.03 7.93 5.10
CA LEU A 35 -17.83 8.97 5.77
C LEU A 35 -18.43 8.42 7.06
N TRP A 36 -18.43 9.23 8.11
CA TRP A 36 -18.96 8.85 9.41
C TRP A 36 -20.33 9.46 9.60
N PHE A 37 -21.32 8.60 9.79
CA PHE A 37 -22.69 8.97 10.11
C PHE A 37 -22.90 8.76 11.60
N ASN A 38 -23.68 9.64 12.20
CA ASN A 38 -24.10 9.51 13.60
C ASN A 38 -25.62 9.57 13.68
N ASN A 39 -26.14 9.13 14.82
CA ASN A 39 -27.57 9.20 15.14
C ASN A 39 -28.10 10.63 15.21
N THR A 40 -27.28 11.68 15.28
CA THR A 40 -27.80 13.07 15.26
C THR A 40 -27.99 13.63 13.84
N CYS A 41 -27.61 12.85 12.81
CA CYS A 41 -27.52 13.28 11.42
C CYS A 41 -26.68 14.56 11.24
N THR A 42 -25.65 14.73 12.07
CA THR A 42 -24.68 15.84 11.97
C THR A 42 -23.34 15.31 11.47
N TRP A 43 -22.52 16.21 10.92
CA TRP A 43 -21.17 15.84 10.45
C TRP A 43 -20.10 16.00 11.54
N THR A 44 -20.48 16.23 12.81
CA THR A 44 -19.54 16.47 13.91
C THR A 44 -18.58 15.30 14.11
N THR A 45 -19.11 14.07 14.19
CA THR A 45 -18.30 12.84 14.34
C THR A 45 -17.34 12.65 13.17
N HIS A 46 -17.80 12.93 11.94
CA HIS A 46 -16.94 12.88 10.76
C HIS A 46 -15.83 13.93 10.82
N PHE A 47 -16.19 15.17 11.14
CA PHE A 47 -15.25 16.28 11.23
C PHE A 47 -14.16 16.03 12.26
N GLU A 48 -14.50 15.55 13.46
CA GLU A 48 -13.53 15.26 14.52
C GLU A 48 -12.55 14.15 14.11
N LYS A 49 -13.06 13.05 13.54
CA LYS A 49 -12.21 11.94 13.06
C LYS A 49 -11.34 12.36 11.87
N MET A 50 -11.86 13.19 10.96
CA MET A 50 -11.11 13.80 9.86
C MET A 50 -10.00 14.71 10.40
N LEU A 51 -10.33 15.64 11.31
CA LEU A 51 -9.37 16.58 11.90
C LEU A 51 -8.27 15.84 12.67
N ALA A 52 -8.60 14.80 13.44
CA ALA A 52 -7.62 13.97 14.12
C ALA A 52 -6.65 13.29 13.12
N LYS A 53 -7.16 12.84 11.96
CA LYS A 53 -6.32 12.28 10.89
C LYS A 53 -5.40 13.35 10.29
N VAL A 54 -5.91 14.55 10.05
CA VAL A 54 -5.09 15.67 9.56
C VAL A 54 -4.00 16.05 10.57
N GLN A 55 -4.32 16.17 11.86
CA GLN A 55 -3.34 16.48 12.90
C GLN A 55 -2.23 15.42 12.99
N ARG A 56 -2.58 14.14 12.82
CA ARG A 56 -1.59 13.06 12.75
C ARG A 56 -0.63 13.23 11.57
N VAL A 57 -1.14 13.51 10.38
CA VAL A 57 -0.31 13.75 9.18
C VAL A 57 0.53 15.01 9.32
N LYS A 58 -0.06 16.11 9.82
CA LYS A 58 0.64 17.36 10.15
C LYS A 58 1.81 17.10 11.11
N GLY A 59 1.59 16.30 12.16
CA GLY A 59 2.61 15.91 13.13
C GLY A 59 3.72 15.05 12.52
N ALA A 60 3.36 14.05 11.71
CA ALA A 60 4.33 13.18 11.01
C ALA A 60 5.28 13.97 10.09
N LEU A 61 4.74 14.98 9.42
CA LEU A 61 5.48 15.83 8.47
C LEU A 61 6.16 17.04 9.16
N MET A 62 6.10 17.15 10.50
CA MET A 62 6.68 18.27 11.24
C MET A 62 8.19 18.51 10.98
N PRO A 63 9.05 17.48 10.84
CA PRO A 63 10.45 17.69 10.46
C PRO A 63 10.61 18.41 9.12
N ILE A 64 9.70 18.14 8.17
CA ILE A 64 9.70 18.75 6.84
C ILE A 64 9.22 20.20 6.92
N TRP A 65 8.12 20.45 7.63
CA TRP A 65 7.58 21.80 7.82
C TRP A 65 8.64 22.74 8.41
N LYS A 66 9.33 22.29 9.47
CA LYS A 66 10.34 23.10 10.18
C LYS A 66 11.68 23.22 9.44
N SER A 67 11.97 22.35 8.47
CA SER A 67 13.23 22.39 7.73
C SER A 67 13.39 23.72 6.99
N GLY A 68 14.62 24.24 6.94
CA GLY A 68 14.96 25.41 6.11
C GLY A 68 15.62 25.06 4.80
N SER A 69 16.10 23.83 4.69
CA SER A 69 16.81 23.33 3.52
C SER A 69 15.85 22.75 2.48
N ILE A 70 14.63 22.39 2.90
CA ILE A 70 13.55 21.97 1.99
C ILE A 70 12.84 23.20 1.44
N SER A 71 12.73 23.27 0.11
CA SER A 71 12.05 24.34 -0.62
C SER A 71 10.56 24.47 -0.29
N VAL A 72 10.01 25.67 -0.48
CA VAL A 72 8.60 25.97 -0.22
C VAL A 72 7.70 25.21 -1.20
N GLU A 73 8.14 24.99 -2.43
CA GLU A 73 7.44 24.25 -3.47
C GLU A 73 7.15 22.80 -3.05
N VAL A 74 8.17 22.11 -2.51
CA VAL A 74 8.00 20.75 -1.96
C VAL A 74 7.02 20.75 -0.81
N LYS A 75 7.13 21.72 0.11
CA LYS A 75 6.21 21.80 1.27
C LYS A 75 4.76 22.07 0.82
N ARG A 76 4.57 22.91 -0.19
CA ARG A 76 3.27 23.19 -0.82
C ARG A 76 2.68 21.92 -1.43
N ILE A 77 3.47 21.13 -2.15
CA ILE A 77 3.01 19.85 -2.69
C ILE A 77 2.57 18.91 -1.59
N LEU A 78 3.38 18.75 -0.53
CA LEU A 78 3.01 17.89 0.59
C LEU A 78 1.70 18.33 1.26
N LEU A 79 1.43 19.64 1.37
CA LEU A 79 0.14 20.16 1.83
C LEU A 79 -0.99 19.72 0.87
N LEU A 80 -0.81 19.90 -0.43
CA LEU A 80 -1.82 19.59 -1.46
C LEU A 80 -2.04 18.09 -1.68
N THR A 81 -1.06 17.24 -1.39
CA THR A 81 -1.15 15.78 -1.64
C THR A 81 -1.37 14.96 -0.38
N CYS A 82 -0.95 15.43 0.79
CA CYS A 82 -1.07 14.66 2.05
C CYS A 82 -2.15 15.21 2.99
N VAL A 83 -2.45 16.51 2.95
CA VAL A 83 -3.41 17.14 3.88
C VAL A 83 -4.73 17.44 3.18
N ARG A 84 -4.69 18.15 2.06
CA ARG A 84 -5.89 18.55 1.30
C ARG A 84 -6.82 17.37 0.97
N PRO A 85 -6.35 16.20 0.48
CA PRO A 85 -7.25 15.10 0.12
C PRO A 85 -7.98 14.50 1.33
N ILE A 86 -7.43 14.62 2.54
CA ILE A 86 -8.09 14.14 3.76
C ILE A 86 -9.30 15.03 4.08
N VAL A 87 -9.17 16.34 3.89
CA VAL A 87 -10.22 17.31 4.14
C VAL A 87 -11.27 17.29 3.03
N GLU A 88 -10.88 17.07 1.78
CA GLU A 88 -11.80 17.10 0.64
C GLU A 88 -12.57 15.79 0.41
N TYR A 89 -12.11 14.67 0.98
CA TYR A 89 -12.73 13.38 0.74
C TYR A 89 -14.21 13.37 1.12
N GLY A 90 -15.08 13.18 0.11
CA GLY A 90 -16.54 13.13 0.27
C GLY A 90 -17.21 14.49 0.54
N SER A 91 -16.48 15.60 0.40
CA SER A 91 -16.97 16.98 0.64
C SER A 91 -18.08 17.42 -0.31
N GLU A 92 -18.39 16.61 -1.32
CA GLU A 92 -19.59 16.74 -2.15
C GLU A 92 -20.86 16.53 -1.32
N VAL A 93 -20.79 15.67 -0.29
CA VAL A 93 -21.93 15.23 0.53
C VAL A 93 -21.83 15.74 1.97
N TRP A 94 -20.65 15.71 2.57
CA TRP A 94 -20.48 16.19 3.94
C TRP A 94 -20.03 17.66 3.99
N PHE A 95 -20.36 18.35 5.08
CA PHE A 95 -19.95 19.74 5.29
C PHE A 95 -19.75 20.07 6.78
N PRO A 96 -18.88 21.05 7.12
CA PRO A 96 -18.73 21.53 8.50
C PRO A 96 -20.07 22.05 9.04
N SER A 97 -20.55 21.46 10.12
CA SER A 97 -21.87 21.75 10.70
C SER A 97 -21.90 23.10 11.46
N THR A 98 -20.74 23.67 11.80
CA THR A 98 -20.64 24.95 12.51
C THR A 98 -19.57 25.86 11.90
N ALA A 99 -19.71 27.19 12.09
CA ALA A 99 -18.71 28.17 11.66
C ALA A 99 -17.33 27.90 12.31
N ARG A 100 -17.33 27.45 13.57
CA ARG A 100 -16.10 27.05 14.28
C ARG A 100 -15.39 25.89 13.60
N GLN A 101 -16.13 24.87 13.13
CA GLN A 101 -15.54 23.74 12.38
C GLN A 101 -14.92 24.23 11.06
N LEU A 102 -15.61 25.11 10.33
CA LEU A 102 -15.08 25.71 9.09
C LEU A 102 -13.77 26.49 9.35
N GLN A 103 -13.76 27.33 10.38
CA GLN A 103 -12.56 28.08 10.79
C GLN A 103 -11.42 27.16 11.21
N LEU A 104 -11.70 26.06 11.89
CA LEU A 104 -10.69 25.07 12.29
C LEU A 104 -10.06 24.40 11.06
N SER A 105 -10.82 24.11 10.00
CA SER A 105 -10.27 23.58 8.74
C SER A 105 -9.24 24.53 8.14
N ASP A 106 -9.55 25.82 7.99
CA ASP A 106 -8.61 26.81 7.45
C ASP A 106 -7.43 27.07 8.39
N LYS A 107 -7.68 27.04 9.71
CA LYS A 107 -6.64 27.20 10.72
C LYS A 107 -5.56 26.14 10.57
N VAL A 108 -5.93 24.90 10.24
CA VAL A 108 -4.94 23.84 10.03
C VAL A 108 -4.02 24.15 8.85
N GLN A 109 -4.56 24.64 7.73
CA GLN A 109 -3.78 25.04 6.56
C GLN A 109 -2.83 26.20 6.90
N THR A 110 -3.37 27.25 7.52
CA THR A 110 -2.59 28.44 7.89
C THR A 110 -1.52 28.13 8.94
N ASP A 111 -1.79 27.26 9.92
CA ASP A 111 -0.78 26.81 10.90
C ASP A 111 0.38 26.07 10.22
N ILE A 112 0.10 25.23 9.21
CA ILE A 112 1.13 24.53 8.45
C ILE A 112 1.97 25.54 7.66
N ILE A 113 1.31 26.46 6.95
CA ILE A 113 1.98 27.50 6.16
C ILE A 113 2.85 28.38 7.06
N LYS A 114 2.34 28.81 8.21
CA LYS A 114 3.10 29.58 9.20
C LYS A 114 4.35 28.86 9.68
N CYS A 115 4.21 27.57 9.98
CA CYS A 115 5.35 26.73 10.37
C CYS A 115 6.37 26.61 9.23
N ALA A 116 5.89 26.37 8.01
CA ALA A 116 6.70 26.17 6.83
C ALA A 116 7.47 27.42 6.38
N MET A 117 6.88 28.60 6.59
CA MET A 117 7.48 29.92 6.35
C MET A 117 8.27 30.46 7.54
N ARG A 118 8.30 29.73 8.67
CA ARG A 118 9.02 30.11 9.90
C ARG A 118 8.53 31.40 10.57
N CYS A 119 7.35 31.90 10.21
CA CYS A 119 6.69 33.04 10.83
C CYS A 119 5.82 32.63 12.04
N GLY A 120 6.16 31.53 12.73
CA GLY A 120 5.31 30.92 13.76
C GLY A 120 5.16 31.75 15.05
N LYS A 121 6.09 32.68 15.31
CA LYS A 121 6.01 33.63 16.44
C LYS A 121 5.23 34.90 16.09
N GLU A 122 5.03 35.15 14.79
CA GLU A 122 4.37 36.33 14.28
C GLU A 122 2.87 36.09 14.08
N ARG A 123 2.11 37.17 13.87
CA ARG A 123 0.69 37.11 13.52
C ARG A 123 0.45 37.61 12.10
N PRO A 124 1.05 36.97 11.08
CA PRO A 124 0.88 37.41 9.70
C PRO A 124 -0.58 37.24 9.27
N CYS A 125 -1.01 38.11 8.36
CA CYS A 125 -2.32 38.06 7.77
C CYS A 125 -2.52 36.73 7.00
N SER A 126 -3.61 36.02 7.30
CA SER A 126 -3.88 34.70 6.71
C SER A 126 -4.06 34.76 5.19
N SER A 127 -4.70 35.81 4.66
CA SER A 127 -4.88 35.97 3.22
C SER A 127 -3.54 36.22 2.51
N ALA A 128 -2.65 37.02 3.08
CA ALA A 128 -1.31 37.24 2.55
C ALA A 128 -0.49 35.94 2.51
N LEU A 129 -0.49 35.15 3.60
CA LEU A 129 0.20 33.85 3.62
C LEU A 129 -0.30 32.89 2.53
N LEU A 130 -1.62 32.84 2.33
CA LEU A 130 -2.25 32.00 1.32
C LEU A 130 -1.92 32.46 -0.10
N ALA A 131 -1.90 33.78 -0.33
CA ALA A 131 -1.51 34.39 -1.61
C ALA A 131 -0.04 34.11 -1.95
N GLU A 132 0.88 34.33 -1.01
CA GLU A 132 2.31 34.00 -1.18
C GLU A 132 2.54 32.51 -1.48
N TRP A 133 1.72 31.64 -0.89
CA TRP A 133 1.76 30.20 -1.17
C TRP A 133 1.02 29.80 -2.45
N GLY A 134 0.31 30.70 -3.11
CA GLY A 134 -0.50 30.38 -4.28
C GLY A 134 -1.57 29.32 -3.99
N VAL A 135 -2.14 29.32 -2.78
CA VAL A 135 -3.17 28.36 -2.38
C VAL A 135 -4.40 29.09 -1.84
N LYS A 136 -5.59 28.70 -2.28
CA LYS A 136 -6.85 29.21 -1.71
C LYS A 136 -7.17 28.55 -0.36
N PRO A 137 -7.98 29.20 0.50
CA PRO A 137 -8.47 28.62 1.75
C PRO A 137 -9.12 27.24 1.56
N LEU A 138 -8.91 26.32 2.50
CA LEU A 138 -9.47 24.97 2.46
C LEU A 138 -10.99 24.96 2.31
N HIS A 139 -11.71 25.84 3.02
CA HIS A 139 -13.16 25.90 2.90
C HIS A 139 -13.64 26.21 1.46
N MET A 140 -12.88 26.99 0.69
CA MET A 140 -13.27 27.32 -0.69
C MET A 140 -13.24 26.10 -1.60
N TRP A 141 -12.35 25.13 -1.32
CA TRP A 141 -12.36 23.86 -2.04
C TRP A 141 -13.60 23.03 -1.71
N LEU A 142 -13.98 22.95 -0.42
CA LEU A 142 -15.19 22.25 0.02
C LEU A 142 -16.44 22.85 -0.64
N HIS A 143 -16.53 24.18 -0.64
CA HIS A 143 -17.66 24.89 -1.27
C HIS A 143 -17.73 24.60 -2.76
N GLN A 144 -16.60 24.63 -3.46
CA GLN A 144 -16.54 24.31 -4.89
C GLN A 144 -17.04 22.89 -5.16
N ARG A 145 -16.58 21.88 -4.41
CA ARG A 145 -16.99 20.48 -4.58
C ARG A 145 -18.49 20.28 -4.34
N ALA A 146 -19.04 20.91 -3.31
CA ALA A 146 -20.47 20.86 -3.01
C ALA A 146 -21.31 21.47 -4.16
N LEU A 147 -20.90 22.64 -4.67
CA LEU A 147 -21.59 23.31 -5.78
C LEU A 147 -21.47 22.53 -7.10
N GLU A 148 -20.28 22.02 -7.43
CA GLU A 148 -20.08 21.16 -8.61
C GLU A 148 -20.97 19.91 -8.56
N TYR A 149 -21.10 19.30 -7.38
CA TYR A 149 -21.96 18.14 -7.18
C TYR A 149 -23.44 18.49 -7.31
N TYR A 150 -23.87 19.63 -6.76
CA TYR A 150 -25.23 20.14 -6.94
C TYR A 150 -25.59 20.30 -8.43
N TYR A 151 -24.77 20.99 -9.21
CA TYR A 151 -24.99 21.13 -10.65
C TYR A 151 -24.97 19.80 -11.38
N ARG A 152 -24.11 18.86 -10.93
CA ARG A 152 -24.07 17.52 -11.51
C ARG A 152 -25.39 16.78 -11.28
N ILE A 153 -25.95 16.82 -10.08
CA ILE A 153 -27.22 16.15 -9.73
C ILE A 153 -28.37 16.69 -10.58
N GLN A 154 -28.46 18.02 -10.74
CA GLN A 154 -29.52 18.66 -11.55
C GLN A 154 -29.53 18.18 -13.01
N ARG A 155 -28.35 17.82 -13.54
CA ARG A 155 -28.19 17.33 -14.92
C ARG A 155 -28.23 15.80 -15.03
N MET A 156 -28.33 15.08 -13.93
CA MET A 156 -28.48 13.63 -13.98
C MET A 156 -29.87 13.26 -14.48
N GLN A 157 -29.96 12.13 -15.18
CA GLN A 157 -31.26 11.54 -15.55
C GLN A 157 -32.06 11.21 -14.28
N GLY A 158 -33.38 11.41 -14.34
CA GLY A 158 -34.30 11.17 -13.22
C GLY A 158 -34.38 9.71 -12.75
N VAL A 159 -33.86 8.76 -13.52
CA VAL A 159 -33.74 7.35 -13.10
C VAL A 159 -32.61 7.11 -12.10
N ARG A 160 -31.67 8.06 -11.94
CA ARG A 160 -30.54 7.89 -11.02
C ARG A 160 -30.94 8.23 -9.60
N LEU A 161 -30.63 7.34 -8.66
CA LEU A 161 -30.91 7.51 -7.22
C LEU A 161 -30.52 8.89 -6.65
N PRO A 162 -29.35 9.50 -6.95
CA PRO A 162 -29.02 10.82 -6.42
C PRO A 162 -29.98 11.92 -6.88
N ASN A 163 -30.48 11.84 -8.12
CA ASN A 163 -31.46 12.78 -8.63
C ASN A 163 -32.82 12.56 -7.96
N GLN A 164 -33.27 11.30 -7.85
CA GLN A 164 -34.52 10.94 -7.17
C GLN A 164 -34.53 11.42 -5.71
N VAL A 165 -33.43 11.21 -4.97
CA VAL A 165 -33.28 11.66 -3.57
C VAL A 165 -33.28 13.19 -3.47
N PHE A 166 -32.68 13.87 -4.43
CA PHE A 166 -32.62 15.33 -4.49
C PHE A 166 -33.99 15.96 -4.82
N THR A 167 -34.76 15.36 -5.73
CA THR A 167 -36.10 15.83 -6.11
C THR A 167 -37.20 15.32 -5.19
N ALA A 168 -36.91 14.38 -4.28
CA ALA A 168 -37.89 13.82 -3.37
C ALA A 168 -38.41 14.86 -2.38
N GLU A 169 -39.72 14.81 -2.13
CA GLU A 169 -40.35 15.59 -1.08
C GLU A 169 -40.23 14.85 0.26
N TRP A 170 -39.41 15.38 1.16
CA TRP A 170 -39.26 14.83 2.50
C TRP A 170 -40.32 15.46 3.42
N ARG A 171 -41.10 14.64 4.13
CA ARG A 171 -42.08 15.12 5.12
C ARG A 171 -41.68 14.74 6.53
N ARG A 172 -41.91 15.63 7.50
CA ARG A 172 -41.78 15.33 8.93
C ARG A 172 -42.97 14.47 9.39
N PRO A 173 -42.89 13.80 10.56
CA PRO A 173 -44.04 13.13 11.17
C PRO A 173 -45.26 14.07 11.35
N SER A 174 -45.04 15.38 11.47
CA SER A 174 -46.09 16.40 11.52
C SER A 174 -46.71 16.76 10.17
N GLY A 175 -46.36 16.07 9.07
CA GLY A 175 -46.84 16.34 7.70
C GLY A 175 -46.15 17.49 6.95
N ALA A 176 -45.41 18.35 7.68
CA ALA A 176 -44.70 19.50 7.11
C ALA A 176 -43.53 19.09 6.22
N VAL A 177 -43.36 19.79 5.09
CA VAL A 177 -42.24 19.59 4.17
C VAL A 177 -40.91 19.93 4.86
N ALA A 178 -39.96 19.01 4.79
CA ALA A 178 -38.64 19.10 5.37
C ALA A 178 -37.60 19.35 4.28
N VAL A 179 -36.85 20.44 4.42
CA VAL A 179 -35.64 20.66 3.61
C VAL A 179 -34.48 19.95 4.28
N THR A 180 -33.77 19.08 3.55
CA THR A 180 -32.64 18.34 4.11
C THR A 180 -31.48 19.28 4.49
N PRO A 181 -30.65 18.94 5.49
CA PRO A 181 -29.53 19.78 5.90
C PRO A 181 -28.56 20.13 4.76
N TRP A 182 -28.32 19.19 3.85
CA TRP A 182 -27.44 19.41 2.70
C TRP A 182 -28.02 20.42 1.70
N HIS A 183 -29.33 20.37 1.42
CA HIS A 183 -29.98 21.37 0.57
C HIS A 183 -29.88 22.78 1.15
N LYS A 184 -30.12 22.92 2.47
CA LYS A 184 -29.94 24.22 3.17
C LYS A 184 -28.50 24.72 3.06
N TYR A 185 -27.53 23.82 3.22
CA TYR A 185 -26.12 24.16 3.08
C TYR A 185 -25.81 24.68 1.67
N VAL A 186 -26.18 23.95 0.62
CA VAL A 186 -25.93 24.38 -0.77
C VAL A 186 -26.65 25.68 -1.12
N GLN A 187 -27.91 25.86 -0.69
CA GLN A 187 -28.63 27.13 -0.87
C GLN A 187 -27.91 28.30 -0.20
N SER A 188 -27.38 28.09 1.02
CA SER A 188 -26.58 29.12 1.69
C SER A 188 -25.30 29.46 0.91
N LEU A 189 -24.67 28.49 0.24
CA LEU A 189 -23.50 28.73 -0.60
C LEU A 189 -23.86 29.49 -1.88
N LEU A 190 -24.96 29.12 -2.56
CA LEU A 190 -25.45 29.82 -3.74
C LEU A 190 -25.73 31.30 -3.43
N CYS A 191 -26.38 31.57 -2.29
CA CYS A 191 -26.60 32.92 -1.80
C CYS A 191 -25.28 33.64 -1.49
N LYS A 192 -24.37 32.99 -0.73
CA LYS A 192 -23.06 33.55 -0.35
C LYS A 192 -22.23 33.98 -1.56
N TYR A 193 -22.28 33.22 -2.66
CA TYR A 193 -21.49 33.48 -3.86
C TYR A 193 -22.27 34.20 -4.98
N GLY A 194 -23.51 34.63 -4.72
CA GLY A 194 -24.34 35.35 -5.70
C GLY A 194 -24.64 34.53 -6.96
N VAL A 195 -24.68 33.20 -6.86
CA VAL A 195 -24.88 32.31 -7.99
C VAL A 195 -26.39 32.14 -8.22
N ASN A 196 -26.93 32.89 -9.17
CA ASN A 196 -28.37 32.85 -9.49
C ASN A 196 -28.67 31.67 -10.42
N VAL A 197 -29.50 30.72 -9.94
CA VAL A 197 -29.78 29.42 -10.58
C VAL A 197 -30.32 29.59 -12.02
N VAL A 198 -31.05 30.67 -12.28
CA VAL A 198 -31.65 30.98 -13.59
C VAL A 198 -30.63 31.45 -14.64
N THR A 199 -29.48 32.02 -14.23
CA THR A 199 -28.45 32.53 -15.17
C THR A 199 -27.32 31.53 -15.48
N ALA A 200 -27.22 30.43 -14.75
CA ALA A 200 -26.16 29.44 -14.93
C ALA A 200 -26.40 28.50 -16.13
N GLU A 201 -27.66 28.27 -16.50
CA GLU A 201 -28.04 27.40 -17.63
C GLU A 201 -27.59 27.98 -18.99
N GLY A 202 -27.57 29.31 -19.14
CA GLY A 202 -27.10 29.96 -20.37
C GLY A 202 -25.56 29.99 -20.54
N ARG A 203 -24.78 29.99 -19.45
CA ARG A 203 -23.31 30.16 -19.51
C ARG A 203 -22.53 28.84 -19.54
N ALA A 204 -23.09 27.73 -19.06
CA ALA A 204 -22.42 26.43 -19.09
C ALA A 204 -22.24 25.87 -20.52
N SER A 205 -23.15 26.23 -21.44
CA SER A 205 -23.08 25.92 -22.87
C SER A 205 -21.91 26.65 -23.55
N ALA A 206 -21.63 27.89 -23.12
CA ALA A 206 -20.51 28.69 -23.63
C ALA A 206 -19.14 28.23 -23.08
N CYS A 207 -19.07 27.81 -21.81
CA CYS A 207 -17.80 27.39 -21.18
C CYS A 207 -17.23 26.06 -21.73
N LYS A 208 -18.06 25.15 -22.24
CA LYS A 208 -17.55 23.93 -22.91
C LYS A 208 -16.75 24.23 -24.17
N SER A 209 -17.06 25.33 -24.87
CA SER A 209 -16.29 25.75 -26.06
C SER A 209 -14.92 26.36 -25.71
N HIS A 210 -14.74 26.85 -24.48
CA HIS A 210 -13.52 27.53 -24.05
C HIS A 210 -12.49 26.57 -23.45
N VAL A 211 -12.93 25.52 -22.75
CA VAL A 211 -12.03 24.50 -22.17
C VAL A 211 -11.46 23.57 -23.26
N ASN A 212 -12.21 23.31 -24.34
CA ASN A 212 -11.72 22.49 -25.47
C ASN A 212 -10.79 23.25 -26.44
N LYS A 213 -10.66 24.58 -26.33
CA LYS A 213 -9.72 25.38 -27.15
C LYS A 213 -8.38 25.67 -26.45
N GLN A 214 -8.16 25.16 -25.23
CA GLN A 214 -6.91 25.33 -24.49
C GLN A 214 -5.94 24.14 -24.66
N HIS A 215 -6.26 23.16 -25.49
CA HIS A 215 -5.28 22.23 -26.01
C HIS A 215 -4.78 22.72 -27.37
N ILE A 216 -3.46 22.97 -27.44
CA ILE A 216 -2.66 23.29 -28.64
C ILE A 216 -2.73 24.77 -29.07
N THR A 217 -1.81 25.58 -28.54
CA THR A 217 -0.65 26.15 -29.29
C THR A 217 0.13 27.06 -28.34
N CYS A 218 1.40 26.74 -28.12
CA CYS A 218 2.39 27.68 -27.65
C CYS A 218 2.62 28.74 -28.74
N ASP A 219 2.37 30.02 -28.45
CA ASP A 219 3.10 31.07 -29.14
C ASP A 219 3.37 32.25 -28.21
N ARG A 220 4.66 32.61 -28.13
CA ARG A 220 5.20 33.72 -27.34
C ARG A 220 5.28 34.94 -28.26
N SER A 221 4.16 35.60 -28.53
CA SER A 221 4.19 36.98 -29.01
C SER A 221 2.79 37.62 -28.92
N HIS A 222 2.57 38.44 -27.89
CA HIS A 222 1.93 39.75 -27.97
C HIS A 222 1.59 40.28 -26.57
N ARG A 223 2.24 41.39 -26.21
CA ARG A 223 1.86 42.24 -25.09
C ARG A 223 0.63 43.06 -25.49
N GLY A 224 -0.33 43.21 -24.57
CA GLY A 224 -1.26 44.34 -24.56
C GLY A 224 -2.73 43.99 -24.78
N THR A 225 -3.42 43.56 -23.71
CA THR A 225 -4.72 44.06 -23.19
C THR A 225 -5.31 43.02 -22.24
N ALA A 226 -5.29 43.33 -20.95
CA ALA A 226 -5.70 42.43 -19.88
C ALA A 226 -7.24 42.24 -19.87
N ARG A 227 -7.72 41.06 -20.28
CA ARG A 227 -9.07 40.59 -19.93
C ARG A 227 -9.02 40.02 -18.50
N ARG A 228 -9.67 40.74 -17.57
CA ARG A 228 -9.75 40.42 -16.14
C ARG A 228 -10.49 39.11 -15.91
N SER A 229 -9.95 38.26 -15.04
CA SER A 229 -10.56 36.99 -14.64
C SER A 229 -11.60 37.22 -13.52
N LEU A 230 -12.51 36.27 -13.32
CA LEU A 230 -13.47 36.31 -12.20
C LEU A 230 -12.77 36.39 -10.82
N ASN A 231 -11.52 35.93 -10.72
CA ASN A 231 -10.69 36.08 -9.52
C ASN A 231 -10.33 37.54 -9.24
N ASP A 232 -10.19 38.39 -10.27
CA ASP A 232 -9.86 39.82 -10.09
C ASP A 232 -11.07 40.62 -9.58
N TYR A 233 -12.29 40.13 -9.81
CA TYR A 233 -13.52 40.77 -9.31
C TYR A 233 -13.75 40.52 -7.81
N ILE A 234 -13.23 39.41 -7.28
CA ILE A 234 -13.42 39.00 -5.88
C ILE A 234 -12.40 39.67 -4.94
N ILE A 235 -11.26 40.11 -5.46
CA ILE A 235 -10.20 40.77 -4.67
C ILE A 235 -10.52 42.26 -4.39
N ALA A 236 -11.46 42.87 -5.14
CA ALA A 236 -11.69 44.32 -5.12
C ALA A 236 -12.85 44.82 -4.23
N SER A 237 -13.53 43.97 -3.44
CA SER A 237 -14.57 44.44 -2.53
C SER A 237 -13.97 44.91 -1.20
N ALA A 238 -13.94 46.23 -1.00
CA ALA A 238 -13.24 46.93 0.08
C ALA A 238 -13.96 46.95 1.46
N ASP A 239 -15.14 46.39 1.61
CA ASP A 239 -15.94 46.60 2.84
C ASP A 239 -16.09 45.33 3.68
N ILE A 240 -15.07 44.99 4.49
CA ILE A 240 -15.23 44.20 5.71
C ILE A 240 -14.30 44.76 6.79
N ALA A 241 -14.73 45.83 7.46
CA ALA A 241 -14.21 46.23 8.76
C ALA A 241 -15.13 45.70 9.86
N MET A 242 -14.58 45.02 10.87
CA MET A 242 -15.27 44.79 12.15
C MET A 242 -14.30 44.94 13.33
N PRO A 243 -14.79 45.40 14.51
CA PRO A 243 -13.99 46.09 15.51
C PRO A 243 -13.21 45.16 16.45
N CYS A 244 -12.03 45.61 16.87
CA CYS A 244 -11.28 45.01 17.96
C CYS A 244 -11.80 45.51 19.32
N GLN A 245 -12.24 44.61 20.19
CA GLN A 245 -12.22 44.85 21.64
C GLN A 245 -11.50 43.71 22.35
N ALA A 246 -10.60 44.12 23.23
CA ALA A 246 -9.66 43.31 23.97
C ALA A 246 -10.30 42.70 25.22
N ALA A 247 -9.97 41.44 25.51
CA ALA A 247 -10.19 40.83 26.82
C ALA A 247 -8.84 40.31 27.36
N ALA A 248 -8.44 40.88 28.49
CA ALA A 248 -7.23 40.56 29.23
C ALA A 248 -7.24 39.11 29.75
N ARG A 249 -6.05 38.49 29.85
CA ARG A 249 -5.84 37.20 30.51
C ARG A 249 -5.12 37.40 31.84
N PRO A 250 -5.45 36.65 32.90
CA PRO A 250 -4.75 36.72 34.17
C PRO A 250 -3.36 36.07 34.08
N THR A 251 -2.37 36.74 34.65
CA THR A 251 -0.99 36.26 34.85
C THR A 251 -0.87 35.62 36.23
N ALA A 252 -0.59 34.33 36.30
CA ALA A 252 -0.13 33.68 37.54
C ALA A 252 1.40 33.68 37.56
N LYS A 253 1.99 34.36 38.54
CA LYS A 253 3.43 34.33 38.87
C LYS A 253 3.71 33.04 39.64
N VAL A 254 4.67 32.25 39.18
CA VAL A 254 5.25 31.13 39.95
C VAL A 254 6.48 31.66 40.69
N GLY A 255 6.46 31.53 42.02
CA GLY A 255 7.55 31.97 42.90
C GLY A 255 8.78 31.03 42.88
N PRO A 256 9.87 31.42 43.55
CA PRO A 256 11.16 30.74 43.50
C PRO A 256 11.14 29.46 44.34
N TYR A 257 11.56 28.33 43.75
CA TYR A 257 11.77 27.09 44.48
C TYR A 257 13.08 27.16 45.28
N THR A 258 12.96 26.96 46.59
CA THR A 258 14.05 26.69 47.51
C THR A 258 14.61 25.29 47.25
N VAL A 259 15.94 25.21 47.13
CA VAL A 259 16.69 23.96 47.00
C VAL A 259 16.88 23.37 48.40
N GLY A 260 16.17 22.27 48.69
CA GLY A 260 16.33 21.48 49.92
C GLY A 260 16.97 20.13 49.63
N SER A 261 18.17 19.92 50.17
CA SER A 261 18.65 18.70 50.83
C SER A 261 18.27 17.32 50.23
N THR A 262 19.16 16.82 49.36
CA THR A 262 19.61 15.41 49.16
C THR A 262 18.75 14.23 49.67
N ASP A 263 18.13 13.51 48.72
CA ASP A 263 17.61 12.13 48.84
C ASP A 263 18.41 11.12 47.97
N HIS A 264 19.73 11.33 47.81
CA HIS A 264 20.57 10.46 46.96
C HIS A 264 21.22 9.27 47.68
N LEU A 265 20.91 9.06 48.96
CA LEU A 265 21.45 7.94 49.76
C LEU A 265 20.79 6.56 49.53
N PRO A 266 19.56 6.39 48.99
CA PRO A 266 19.02 5.05 48.71
C PRO A 266 19.46 4.46 47.36
N VAL A 267 20.02 5.28 46.45
CA VAL A 267 20.33 4.85 45.08
C VAL A 267 21.54 3.91 45.03
N SER A 268 22.46 4.02 45.98
CA SER A 268 23.69 3.20 46.01
C SER A 268 23.43 1.76 46.49
N ALA A 269 22.37 1.51 47.29
CA ALA A 269 22.07 0.19 47.85
C ALA A 269 21.23 -0.71 46.91
N CYS A 270 20.63 -0.16 45.85
CA CYS A 270 19.84 -0.94 44.87
C CYS A 270 20.62 -1.40 43.63
N ILE A 271 21.93 -1.10 43.53
CA ILE A 271 22.80 -1.48 42.39
C ILE A 271 23.47 -2.84 42.67
N GLN A 272 22.69 -3.82 43.15
CA GLN A 272 23.03 -5.25 43.06
C GLN A 272 21.92 -6.03 42.35
N ARG A 273 21.26 -5.42 41.37
CA ARG A 273 20.43 -6.20 40.44
C ARG A 273 21.36 -7.06 39.58
N PRO A 274 21.17 -8.39 39.51
CA PRO A 274 21.83 -9.19 38.50
C PRO A 274 21.44 -8.60 37.15
N VAL A 275 22.42 -8.09 36.42
CA VAL A 275 22.22 -7.59 35.06
C VAL A 275 21.78 -8.79 34.24
N ALA A 276 20.46 -8.94 34.04
CA ALA A 276 19.92 -9.92 33.11
C ALA A 276 20.69 -9.73 31.80
N ARG A 277 21.42 -10.79 31.37
CA ARG A 277 22.15 -10.76 30.11
C ARG A 277 21.17 -10.31 29.04
N ARG A 278 21.43 -9.15 28.42
CA ARG A 278 20.64 -8.70 27.28
C ARG A 278 20.58 -9.88 26.30
N PRO A 279 19.38 -10.29 25.85
CA PRO A 279 19.29 -11.37 24.87
C PRO A 279 20.21 -11.02 23.70
N ALA A 280 20.92 -12.03 23.20
CA ALA A 280 21.81 -11.85 22.06
C ALA A 280 21.04 -11.15 20.94
N LYS A 281 21.50 -9.96 20.54
CA LYS A 281 20.83 -9.20 19.50
C LYS A 281 20.86 -10.06 18.23
N GLN A 282 19.69 -10.35 17.66
CA GLN A 282 19.62 -11.08 16.39
C GLN A 282 20.40 -10.30 15.33
N VAL A 283 21.41 -10.96 14.76
CA VAL A 283 22.18 -10.47 13.63
C VAL A 283 21.53 -11.01 12.38
N LYS A 284 21.16 -10.15 11.43
CA LYS A 284 20.70 -10.57 10.11
C LYS A 284 21.79 -10.29 9.08
N LEU A 285 22.05 -11.25 8.21
CA LEU A 285 22.86 -11.01 7.01
C LEU A 285 22.01 -10.20 6.02
N ARG A 286 22.50 -9.02 5.65
CA ARG A 286 21.95 -8.24 4.55
C ARG A 286 23.00 -8.16 3.46
N LEU A 287 22.55 -8.27 2.21
CA LEU A 287 23.39 -7.95 1.06
C LEU A 287 24.02 -6.57 1.26
N ASN A 288 25.34 -6.49 1.08
CA ASN A 288 26.08 -5.25 1.20
C ASN A 288 26.12 -4.48 -0.13
N ALA A 289 24.97 -4.39 -0.78
CA ALA A 289 24.76 -3.62 -2.00
C ALA A 289 23.55 -2.71 -1.85
N GLN A 290 23.61 -1.56 -2.50
CA GLN A 290 22.51 -0.62 -2.71
C GLN A 290 21.90 -0.84 -4.10
N PRO A 291 20.65 -0.40 -4.33
CA PRO A 291 20.02 -0.52 -5.65
C PRO A 291 20.80 0.15 -6.79
N ASN A 292 21.67 1.12 -6.48
CA ASN A 292 22.50 1.81 -7.48
C ASN A 292 23.78 1.04 -7.83
N ASP A 293 24.19 0.06 -7.02
CA ASP A 293 25.39 -0.75 -7.27
C ASP A 293 25.11 -1.80 -8.38
N PHE A 294 23.83 -2.04 -8.67
CA PHE A 294 23.35 -2.88 -9.76
C PHE A 294 23.03 -2.12 -11.06
N LYS A 295 23.16 -0.78 -11.07
CA LYS A 295 22.77 0.04 -12.23
C LYS A 295 23.99 0.40 -13.08
N MET A 296 23.79 0.37 -14.39
CA MET A 296 24.73 0.95 -15.36
C MET A 296 24.90 2.46 -15.08
N ARG A 297 26.13 2.94 -14.98
CA ARG A 297 26.45 4.38 -14.95
C ARG A 297 27.20 4.71 -16.23
N ASN A 298 26.70 5.67 -17.02
CA ASN A 298 27.30 6.08 -18.29
C ASN A 298 27.53 4.92 -19.30
N GLY A 299 26.77 3.83 -19.20
CA GLY A 299 26.95 2.65 -20.04
C GLY A 299 27.93 1.61 -19.51
N GLU A 300 28.53 1.81 -18.34
CA GLU A 300 29.48 0.88 -17.70
C GLU A 300 28.86 0.22 -16.45
N GLN A 301 29.23 -1.04 -16.20
CA GLN A 301 28.85 -1.79 -15.00
C GLN A 301 29.70 -1.36 -13.79
N SER A 302 29.24 -1.67 -12.58
CA SER A 302 30.07 -1.51 -11.39
C SER A 302 31.09 -2.66 -11.32
N ALA A 303 32.29 -2.37 -10.81
CA ALA A 303 33.32 -3.40 -10.63
C ALA A 303 32.83 -4.56 -9.74
N GLU A 304 31.98 -4.27 -8.75
CA GLU A 304 31.38 -5.29 -7.89
C GLU A 304 30.38 -6.18 -8.64
N LEU A 305 29.64 -5.62 -9.60
CA LEU A 305 28.72 -6.40 -10.44
C LEU A 305 29.49 -7.28 -11.44
N GLU A 306 30.58 -6.77 -12.00
CA GLU A 306 31.46 -7.55 -12.88
C GLU A 306 32.09 -8.73 -12.11
N ALA A 307 32.64 -8.48 -10.91
CA ALA A 307 33.17 -9.52 -10.04
C ALA A 307 32.10 -10.56 -9.65
N TYR A 308 30.85 -10.14 -9.44
CA TYR A 308 29.73 -11.04 -9.16
C TYR A 308 29.44 -11.97 -10.35
N GLN A 309 29.40 -11.42 -11.57
CA GLN A 309 29.15 -12.17 -12.80
C GLN A 309 30.31 -13.12 -13.12
N GLU A 310 31.56 -12.69 -12.91
CA GLU A 310 32.75 -13.53 -13.11
C GLU A 310 32.78 -14.71 -12.13
N ALA A 311 32.50 -14.46 -10.85
CA ALA A 311 32.39 -15.54 -9.85
C ALA A 311 31.28 -16.55 -10.20
N LEU A 312 30.15 -16.07 -10.72
CA LEU A 312 29.08 -16.95 -11.20
C LEU A 312 29.50 -17.78 -12.41
N ALA A 313 30.23 -17.19 -13.36
CA ALA A 313 30.71 -17.89 -14.55
C ALA A 313 31.58 -19.11 -14.17
N GLN A 314 32.40 -18.99 -13.13
CA GLN A 314 33.21 -20.10 -12.60
C GLN A 314 32.37 -21.20 -11.95
N LEU A 315 31.22 -20.85 -11.34
CA LEU A 315 30.35 -21.79 -10.62
C LEU A 315 29.29 -22.44 -11.52
N GLY A 316 28.96 -21.82 -12.65
CA GLY A 316 27.89 -22.27 -13.55
C GLY A 316 28.12 -23.67 -14.14
N ALA A 317 29.37 -24.01 -14.49
CA ALA A 317 29.72 -25.33 -15.02
C ALA A 317 29.53 -26.44 -13.96
N ALA A 318 29.97 -26.18 -12.72
CA ALA A 318 29.79 -27.12 -11.61
C ALA A 318 28.31 -27.34 -11.28
N TYR A 319 27.49 -26.27 -11.32
CA TYR A 319 26.04 -26.38 -11.15
C TYR A 319 25.39 -27.23 -12.25
N THR A 320 25.79 -27.04 -13.50
CA THR A 320 25.27 -27.79 -14.65
C THR A 320 25.57 -29.29 -14.54
N SER A 321 26.81 -29.63 -14.18
CA SER A 321 27.17 -31.03 -13.88
C SER A 321 26.32 -31.60 -12.75
N THR A 322 26.07 -30.83 -11.71
CA THR A 322 25.23 -31.27 -10.57
C THR A 322 23.80 -31.56 -11.00
N ILE A 323 23.16 -30.70 -11.79
CA ILE A 323 21.79 -30.94 -12.29
C ILE A 323 21.72 -32.20 -13.14
N THR A 324 22.72 -32.42 -14.00
CA THR A 324 22.80 -33.62 -14.85
C THR A 324 22.89 -34.89 -14.00
N VAL A 325 23.71 -34.89 -12.94
CA VAL A 325 23.82 -36.01 -11.99
C VAL A 325 22.49 -36.25 -11.27
N LEU A 326 21.80 -35.20 -10.82
CA LEU A 326 20.50 -35.33 -10.15
C LEU A 326 19.45 -35.95 -11.07
N GLN A 327 19.40 -35.56 -12.35
CA GLN A 327 18.50 -36.15 -13.33
C GLN A 327 18.80 -37.64 -13.55
N GLN A 328 20.08 -38.01 -13.64
CA GLN A 328 20.50 -39.41 -13.78
C GLN A 328 20.12 -40.24 -12.54
N GLN A 329 20.33 -39.71 -11.33
CA GLN A 329 19.98 -40.39 -10.07
C GLN A 329 18.47 -40.61 -9.93
N VAL A 330 17.65 -39.64 -10.35
CA VAL A 330 16.18 -39.81 -10.35
C VAL A 330 15.76 -40.85 -11.39
N SER A 331 16.36 -40.81 -12.59
CA SER A 331 16.07 -41.80 -13.65
C SER A 331 16.47 -43.21 -13.24
N ALA A 332 17.54 -43.35 -12.45
CA ALA A 332 17.99 -44.61 -11.87
C ALA A 332 17.24 -45.02 -10.58
N ALA A 333 16.19 -44.29 -10.19
CA ALA A 333 15.42 -44.48 -8.95
C ALA A 333 16.25 -44.45 -7.65
N GLN A 334 17.43 -43.82 -7.68
CA GLN A 334 18.32 -43.66 -6.52
C GLN A 334 17.94 -42.47 -5.65
N LEU A 335 17.24 -41.49 -6.22
CA LEU A 335 16.83 -40.27 -5.54
C LEU A 335 15.37 -39.94 -5.88
N THR A 336 14.59 -39.49 -4.89
CA THR A 336 13.22 -39.05 -5.15
C THR A 336 13.20 -37.70 -5.86
N ALA A 337 12.18 -37.46 -6.68
CA ALA A 337 12.02 -36.20 -7.41
C ALA A 337 12.03 -34.97 -6.48
N ASN A 338 11.38 -35.05 -5.31
CA ASN A 338 11.39 -33.97 -4.31
C ASN A 338 12.81 -33.74 -3.76
N ALA A 339 13.53 -34.80 -3.39
CA ALA A 339 14.90 -34.68 -2.89
C ALA A 339 15.85 -34.08 -3.93
N ALA A 340 15.69 -34.45 -5.21
CA ALA A 340 16.46 -33.86 -6.31
C ALA A 340 16.22 -32.35 -6.45
N VAL A 341 14.96 -31.91 -6.43
CA VAL A 341 14.61 -30.49 -6.48
C VAL A 341 15.14 -29.71 -5.26
N GLN A 342 15.09 -30.31 -4.06
CA GLN A 342 15.66 -29.71 -2.84
C GLN A 342 17.19 -29.56 -2.92
N GLN A 343 17.89 -30.57 -3.43
CA GLN A 343 19.35 -30.50 -3.62
C GLN A 343 19.72 -29.45 -4.68
N ALA A 344 19.01 -29.42 -5.82
CA ALA A 344 19.20 -28.40 -6.86
C ALA A 344 18.98 -26.97 -6.33
N HIS A 345 17.97 -26.79 -5.47
CA HIS A 345 17.69 -25.51 -4.81
C HIS A 345 18.82 -25.08 -3.88
N ALA A 346 19.30 -26.00 -3.02
CA ALA A 346 20.39 -25.73 -2.09
C ALA A 346 21.70 -25.36 -2.83
N GLN A 347 21.99 -26.05 -3.94
CA GLN A 347 23.17 -25.77 -4.77
C GLN A 347 23.07 -24.41 -5.47
N LEU A 348 21.91 -24.06 -6.01
CA LEU A 348 21.69 -22.75 -6.63
C LEU A 348 21.85 -21.61 -5.60
N LEU A 349 21.25 -21.77 -4.42
CA LEU A 349 21.42 -20.84 -3.31
C LEU A 349 22.88 -20.71 -2.87
N GLY A 350 23.59 -21.83 -2.79
CA GLY A 350 25.02 -21.88 -2.45
C GLY A 350 25.87 -21.11 -3.45
N ALA A 351 25.69 -21.36 -4.75
CA ALA A 351 26.40 -20.68 -5.81
C ALA A 351 26.15 -19.16 -5.80
N LEU A 352 24.90 -18.74 -5.64
CA LEU A 352 24.56 -17.32 -5.54
C LEU A 352 25.23 -16.66 -4.32
N ARG A 353 25.28 -17.34 -3.18
CA ARG A 353 25.92 -16.82 -1.96
C ARG A 353 27.43 -16.73 -2.09
N GLN A 354 28.07 -17.76 -2.63
CA GLN A 354 29.50 -17.78 -2.86
C GLN A 354 29.93 -16.67 -3.83
N ALA A 355 29.17 -16.44 -4.90
CA ALA A 355 29.41 -15.33 -5.80
C ALA A 355 29.20 -13.97 -5.12
N VAL A 356 28.20 -13.83 -4.25
CA VAL A 356 28.03 -12.60 -3.45
C VAL A 356 29.20 -12.40 -2.50
N ASP A 357 29.67 -13.43 -1.80
CA ASP A 357 30.81 -13.33 -0.88
C ASP A 357 32.10 -12.92 -1.59
N ALA A 358 32.29 -13.35 -2.84
CA ALA A 358 33.41 -12.94 -3.70
C ALA A 358 33.28 -11.52 -4.27
N SER A 359 32.12 -10.86 -4.14
CA SER A 359 31.81 -9.57 -4.78
C SER A 359 31.27 -8.54 -3.77
N PHE A 360 29.94 -8.35 -3.74
CA PHE A 360 29.26 -7.37 -2.89
C PHE A 360 29.48 -7.63 -1.39
N GLY A 361 29.59 -8.90 -1.01
CA GLY A 361 29.62 -9.38 0.37
C GLY A 361 28.29 -9.23 1.10
N PHE A 362 28.23 -9.83 2.29
CA PHE A 362 27.14 -9.62 3.24
C PHE A 362 27.60 -8.76 4.42
N LYS A 363 26.73 -7.83 4.86
CA LYS A 363 26.89 -7.12 6.12
C LYS A 363 26.01 -7.70 7.21
N ARG A 364 26.59 -7.86 8.38
CA ARG A 364 25.87 -8.17 9.62
C ARG A 364 25.16 -6.93 10.10
N VAL A 365 23.83 -6.90 10.01
CA VAL A 365 23.02 -5.78 10.49
C VAL A 365 22.36 -6.17 11.80
N TRP A 366 22.69 -5.42 12.84
CA TRP A 366 21.98 -5.48 14.10
C TRP A 366 20.57 -4.94 13.93
N VAL A 367 19.56 -5.72 14.31
CA VAL A 367 18.18 -5.25 14.31
C VAL A 367 18.08 -4.01 15.22
N GLY A 368 17.76 -2.86 14.62
CA GLY A 368 17.35 -1.66 15.37
C GLY A 368 17.96 -0.34 14.92
N LYS A 369 19.24 -0.24 14.53
CA LYS A 369 19.88 1.05 14.18
C LYS A 369 21.08 0.87 13.23
N SER A 370 20.94 1.29 11.97
CA SER A 370 22.08 1.62 11.10
C SER A 370 22.20 3.14 11.05
N PHE A 371 23.41 3.69 11.18
CA PHE A 371 23.67 5.14 11.09
C PHE A 371 24.42 5.42 9.79
N PRO A 372 23.74 5.79 8.69
CA PRO A 372 24.37 5.99 7.37
C PRO A 372 25.38 7.15 7.34
N TRP A 373 25.41 7.95 8.40
CA TRP A 373 26.29 9.10 8.60
C TRP A 373 27.48 8.81 9.51
N TRP A 374 27.64 7.57 9.94
CA TRP A 374 28.79 7.14 10.74
C TRP A 374 30.04 7.07 9.87
N THR A 375 31.07 7.82 10.24
CA THR A 375 32.33 7.94 9.49
C THR A 375 33.46 7.25 10.24
N GLN A 376 34.59 7.01 9.54
CA GLN A 376 35.79 6.49 10.18
C GLN A 376 36.33 7.45 11.26
N GLU A 377 36.23 8.75 11.02
CA GLU A 377 36.56 9.80 11.98
C GLU A 377 35.76 9.66 13.29
N LEU A 378 34.45 9.40 13.20
CA LEU A 378 33.60 9.16 14.37
C LEU A 378 33.98 7.88 15.12
N THR A 379 34.35 6.82 14.38
CA THR A 379 34.87 5.58 14.99
C THR A 379 36.13 5.87 15.80
N ASN A 380 37.08 6.59 15.22
CA ASN A 380 38.33 6.96 15.87
C ASN A 380 38.08 7.85 17.11
N ALA A 381 37.18 8.84 17.01
CA ALA A 381 36.83 9.71 18.13
C ALA A 381 36.18 8.94 19.29
N VAL A 382 35.30 7.98 18.99
CA VAL A 382 34.67 7.10 19.99
C VAL A 382 35.70 6.18 20.64
N GLN A 383 36.64 5.62 19.88
CA GLN A 383 37.72 4.80 20.41
C GLN A 383 38.63 5.61 21.34
N ALA A 384 39.06 6.81 20.93
CA ALA A 384 39.85 7.71 21.77
C ALA A 384 39.12 8.09 23.07
N ARG A 385 37.80 8.31 23.02
CA ARG A 385 36.98 8.53 24.22
C ARG A 385 36.96 7.32 25.15
N VAL A 386 36.87 6.11 24.60
CA VAL A 386 36.90 4.87 25.39
C VAL A 386 38.26 4.67 26.03
N GLN A 387 39.35 4.90 25.29
CA GLN A 387 40.72 4.82 25.80
C GLN A 387 40.95 5.80 26.95
N ALA A 388 40.56 7.08 26.79
CA ALA A 388 40.67 8.08 27.86
C ALA A 388 39.87 7.70 29.12
N PHE A 389 38.69 7.06 28.96
CA PHE A 389 37.92 6.56 30.10
C PHE A 389 38.60 5.37 30.79
N THR A 390 39.17 4.45 30.03
CA THR A 390 39.93 3.31 30.56
C THR A 390 41.14 3.80 31.34
N GLN A 391 41.91 4.74 30.79
CA GLN A 391 43.07 5.35 31.44
C GLN A 391 42.68 6.01 32.77
N TYR A 392 41.61 6.81 32.80
CA TYR A 392 41.09 7.37 34.05
C TYR A 392 40.67 6.29 35.07
N ARG A 393 40.02 5.20 34.61
CA ARG A 393 39.62 4.09 35.50
C ARG A 393 40.82 3.38 36.13
N GLU A 394 41.94 3.32 35.43
CA GLU A 394 43.17 2.69 35.90
C GLU A 394 43.98 3.62 36.82
N SER A 395 44.07 4.91 36.47
CA SER A 395 44.90 5.87 37.21
C SER A 395 44.20 6.54 38.39
N GLY A 396 42.88 6.77 38.30
CA GLY A 396 42.10 7.55 39.28
C GLY A 396 42.45 9.04 39.33
N LEU A 397 43.28 9.55 38.42
CA LEU A 397 43.77 10.94 38.45
C LEU A 397 42.74 11.93 37.90
N VAL A 398 42.72 13.14 38.48
CA VAL A 398 41.83 14.24 38.03
C VAL A 398 42.19 14.72 36.62
N ALA A 399 43.49 14.74 36.28
CA ALA A 399 43.94 15.14 34.93
C ALA A 399 43.42 14.19 33.84
N ASP A 400 43.38 12.88 34.11
CA ASP A 400 42.85 11.88 33.16
C ASP A 400 41.32 11.97 33.04
N TRP A 401 40.63 12.39 34.12
CA TRP A 401 39.21 12.74 34.05
C TRP A 401 38.93 13.94 33.16
N ASP A 402 39.73 15.00 33.28
CA ASP A 402 39.60 16.20 32.44
C ASP A 402 39.86 15.89 30.97
N ALA A 403 40.88 15.06 30.68
CA ALA A 403 41.15 14.56 29.33
C ALA A 403 39.97 13.75 28.77
N PHE A 404 39.39 12.85 29.58
CA PHE A 404 38.18 12.12 29.21
C PHE A 404 36.98 13.05 28.96
N ASP A 405 36.73 14.04 29.82
CA ASP A 405 35.58 14.95 29.65
C ASP A 405 35.72 15.83 28.40
N GLN A 406 36.93 16.31 28.10
CA GLN A 406 37.24 17.00 26.85
C GLN A 406 36.95 16.10 25.64
N GLN A 407 37.44 14.85 25.65
CA GLN A 407 37.22 13.91 24.55
C GLN A 407 35.74 13.51 24.42
N ARG A 408 35.02 13.40 25.54
CA ARG A 408 33.57 13.16 25.58
C ARG A 408 32.79 14.31 24.93
N LYS A 409 33.13 15.56 25.26
CA LYS A 409 32.54 16.77 24.67
C LYS A 409 32.83 16.86 23.17
N ALA A 410 34.09 16.69 22.76
CA ALA A 410 34.50 16.70 21.36
C ALA A 410 33.78 15.63 20.54
N THR A 411 33.76 14.37 21.02
CA THR A 411 33.05 13.27 20.36
C THR A 411 31.55 13.57 20.24
N ALA A 412 30.92 14.13 21.28
CA ALA A 412 29.51 14.49 21.23
C ALA A 412 29.21 15.61 20.22
N GLN A 413 30.12 16.58 20.06
CA GLN A 413 30.00 17.62 19.04
C GLN A 413 30.15 17.06 17.63
N LEU A 414 31.13 16.18 17.39
CA LEU A 414 31.31 15.51 16.10
C LEU A 414 30.08 14.69 15.70
N ILE A 415 29.52 13.91 16.64
CA ILE A 415 28.29 13.15 16.40
C ILE A 415 27.13 14.08 15.99
N LYS A 416 26.92 15.17 16.75
CA LYS A 416 25.86 16.15 16.44
C LYS A 416 26.07 16.83 15.09
N ALA A 417 27.32 17.16 14.74
CA ALA A 417 27.67 17.77 13.47
C ALA A 417 27.40 16.82 12.29
N ALA A 418 27.82 15.56 12.40
CA ALA A 418 27.58 14.53 11.38
C ALA A 418 26.07 14.26 11.20
N GLU A 419 25.31 14.15 12.30
CA GLU A 419 23.86 13.99 12.26
C GLU A 419 23.17 15.17 11.56
N LYS A 420 23.57 16.41 11.92
CA LYS A 420 23.04 17.64 11.30
C LYS A 420 23.37 17.72 9.81
N GLN A 421 24.61 17.44 9.43
CA GLN A 421 25.07 17.47 8.04
C GLN A 421 24.33 16.42 7.21
N HIS A 422 24.18 15.20 7.73
CA HIS A 422 23.43 14.15 7.04
C HIS A 422 21.95 14.52 6.87
N LYS A 423 21.32 15.07 7.91
CA LYS A 423 19.94 15.57 7.82
C LYS A 423 19.82 16.64 6.74
N GLN A 424 20.73 17.62 6.71
CA GLN A 424 20.74 18.65 5.68
C GLN A 424 20.94 18.04 4.28
N ARG A 425 21.87 17.11 4.09
CA ARG A 425 22.06 16.42 2.81
C ARG A 425 20.77 15.72 2.34
N CYS A 426 20.10 14.99 3.24
CA CYS A 426 18.81 14.36 2.94
C CYS A 426 17.74 15.40 2.56
N GLU A 427 17.66 16.52 3.27
CA GLU A 427 16.71 17.61 3.00
C GLU A 427 16.96 18.29 1.64
N HIS A 428 18.22 18.53 1.27
CA HIS A 428 18.57 19.07 -0.05
C HIS A 428 18.27 18.06 -1.16
N ALA A 429 18.56 16.78 -0.94
CA ALA A 429 18.26 15.71 -1.89
C ALA A 429 16.76 15.61 -2.20
N ILE A 430 15.88 15.87 -1.23
CA ILE A 430 14.42 15.94 -1.47
C ILE A 430 14.09 17.05 -2.47
N THR A 431 14.66 18.23 -2.29
CA THR A 431 14.41 19.37 -3.18
C THR A 431 14.99 19.14 -4.57
N ALA A 432 16.18 18.55 -4.67
CA ALA A 432 16.79 18.18 -5.95
C ALA A 432 15.92 17.17 -6.70
N ALA A 433 15.54 16.06 -6.05
CA ALA A 433 14.67 15.05 -6.65
C ALA A 433 13.33 15.61 -7.14
N TYR A 434 12.80 16.64 -6.46
CA TYR A 434 11.61 17.34 -6.92
C TYR A 434 11.84 18.17 -8.19
N ARG A 435 12.96 18.89 -8.30
CA ARG A 435 13.27 19.72 -9.49
C ARG A 435 13.53 18.89 -10.74
N ASP A 436 14.08 17.69 -10.58
CA ASP A 436 14.40 16.77 -11.69
C ASP A 436 13.16 16.06 -12.30
N ARG A 437 11.94 16.43 -11.87
CA ARG A 437 10.67 15.86 -12.34
C ARG A 437 10.23 16.38 -13.73
N LEU A 438 10.94 17.32 -14.33
CA LEU A 438 10.49 18.08 -15.52
C LEU A 438 10.60 17.36 -16.88
N SER A 439 10.83 16.05 -16.92
CA SER A 439 10.61 15.26 -18.14
C SER A 439 9.61 14.15 -17.86
N ASP A 440 8.51 14.09 -18.62
CA ASP A 440 7.46 13.07 -18.49
C ASP A 440 7.97 11.62 -18.66
N ASP A 441 9.20 11.44 -19.17
CA ASP A 441 9.91 10.15 -19.27
C ASP A 441 10.86 9.84 -18.10
N SER A 442 10.98 10.69 -17.06
CA SER A 442 11.89 10.39 -15.95
C SER A 442 11.29 9.38 -14.96
N THR A 443 11.85 8.18 -14.98
CA THR A 443 11.57 7.12 -14.00
C THR A 443 12.10 7.43 -12.58
N LEU A 444 12.68 8.61 -12.34
CA LEU A 444 13.53 8.91 -11.17
C LEU A 444 13.12 10.13 -10.30
N GLY A 445 12.14 10.97 -10.66
CA GLY A 445 11.86 12.18 -9.84
C GLY A 445 10.95 11.97 -8.62
N GLU A 446 9.74 11.42 -8.82
CA GLU A 446 8.71 11.44 -7.78
C GLU A 446 8.92 10.36 -6.70
N LYS A 447 9.27 9.14 -7.11
CA LYS A 447 9.37 7.99 -6.21
C LYS A 447 10.51 8.15 -5.20
N ASP A 448 11.63 8.73 -5.62
CA ASP A 448 12.81 8.94 -4.78
C ASP A 448 12.60 10.10 -3.81
N MET A 449 11.96 11.19 -4.26
CA MET A 449 11.49 12.26 -3.36
C MET A 449 10.61 11.69 -2.24
N TRP A 450 9.59 10.89 -2.57
CA TRP A 450 8.70 10.28 -1.57
C TRP A 450 9.41 9.32 -0.63
N GLN A 451 10.39 8.55 -1.12
CA GLN A 451 11.20 7.69 -0.27
C GLN A 451 12.04 8.50 0.73
N LEU A 452 12.65 9.59 0.29
CA LEU A 452 13.46 10.47 1.15
C LEU A 452 12.59 11.16 2.21
N VAL A 453 11.41 11.67 1.83
CA VAL A 453 10.44 12.23 2.79
C VAL A 453 10.08 11.21 3.88
N ARG A 454 9.80 9.96 3.50
CA ARG A 454 9.49 8.88 4.46
C ARG A 454 10.66 8.54 5.40
N ARG A 455 11.91 8.75 4.98
CA ARG A 455 13.10 8.51 5.83
C ARG A 455 13.26 9.61 6.89
N LEU A 456 12.94 10.86 6.57
CA LEU A 456 13.03 12.00 7.49
C LEU A 456 11.88 12.07 8.49
N CYS A 457 10.70 11.60 8.11
CA CYS A 457 9.54 11.57 8.98
C CYS A 457 9.65 10.46 10.03
N PRO A 458 9.21 10.70 11.28
CA PRO A 458 9.20 9.66 12.29
C PRO A 458 8.34 8.49 11.79
N LYS A 459 8.84 7.27 11.92
CA LYS A 459 8.01 6.09 11.73
C LYS A 459 6.98 6.10 12.86
N HIS A 460 5.71 6.38 12.53
CA HIS A 460 4.61 6.23 13.46
C HIS A 460 4.37 4.75 13.74
N VAL A 461 5.22 4.18 14.56
CA VAL A 461 4.91 2.97 15.31
C VAL A 461 5.41 3.28 16.70
N SER A 462 4.49 3.66 17.60
CA SER A 462 4.90 3.80 19.00
C SER A 462 5.29 2.41 19.47
N GLU A 463 6.44 2.32 20.13
CA GLU A 463 6.94 1.08 20.74
C GLU A 463 5.88 0.48 21.69
N ALA A 464 4.98 1.32 22.22
CA ALA A 464 3.80 0.96 23.02
C ALA A 464 2.72 0.14 22.28
N VAL A 465 2.64 0.18 20.95
CA VAL A 465 1.67 -0.62 20.17
C VAL A 465 1.95 -2.12 20.25
N TYR A 466 3.19 -2.51 20.49
CA TYR A 466 3.60 -3.91 20.56
C TYR A 466 3.89 -4.39 21.97
N SER A 467 3.48 -3.65 23.01
CA SER A 467 3.81 -4.04 24.40
C SER A 467 3.09 -5.33 24.79
N VAL A 468 1.85 -5.52 24.36
CA VAL A 468 0.97 -6.60 24.81
C VAL A 468 0.04 -7.09 23.67
N MET A 469 -0.22 -8.39 23.59
CA MET A 469 -1.08 -9.04 22.60
C MET A 469 -2.03 -10.05 23.27
N GLN A 470 -3.25 -10.17 22.79
CA GLN A 470 -4.20 -11.18 23.26
C GLN A 470 -3.86 -12.52 22.60
N HIS A 471 -3.55 -13.52 23.42
CA HIS A 471 -3.35 -14.87 22.96
C HIS A 471 -4.71 -15.52 22.64
N PRO A 472 -4.82 -16.28 21.54
CA PRO A 472 -6.00 -17.07 21.20
C PRO A 472 -6.55 -18.02 22.28
N SER A 473 -5.78 -18.30 23.34
CA SER A 473 -6.17 -19.08 24.52
C SER A 473 -6.84 -18.25 25.63
N GLY A 474 -6.97 -16.93 25.44
CA GLY A 474 -7.48 -15.98 26.44
C GLY A 474 -6.41 -15.36 27.35
N GLN A 475 -5.15 -15.81 27.25
CA GLN A 475 -4.03 -15.24 28.00
C GLN A 475 -3.44 -13.99 27.33
N THR A 476 -2.60 -13.27 28.06
CA THR A 476 -1.94 -12.06 27.57
C THR A 476 -0.48 -12.35 27.21
N ALA A 477 -0.10 -12.16 25.95
CA ALA A 477 1.24 -12.35 25.43
C ALA A 477 2.06 -11.05 25.49
N SER A 478 3.14 -11.06 26.27
CA SER A 478 4.00 -9.90 26.54
C SER A 478 5.43 -10.09 26.03
N THR A 479 5.94 -11.32 26.02
CA THR A 479 7.27 -11.62 25.48
C THR A 479 7.24 -11.80 23.96
N PRO A 480 8.37 -11.62 23.23
CA PRO A 480 8.41 -11.86 21.79
C PRO A 480 8.02 -13.29 21.39
N ALA A 481 8.35 -14.29 22.22
CA ALA A 481 8.00 -15.69 21.98
C ALA A 481 6.49 -15.93 22.14
N GLU A 482 5.89 -15.43 23.22
CA GLU A 482 4.43 -15.51 23.44
C GLU A 482 3.65 -14.80 22.33
N LYS A 483 4.16 -13.66 21.84
CA LYS A 483 3.54 -12.93 20.73
C LYS A 483 3.63 -13.70 19.41
N ALA A 484 4.78 -14.34 19.15
CA ALA A 484 4.94 -15.20 17.99
C ALA A 484 3.98 -16.39 18.05
N ASP A 485 3.79 -16.98 19.24
CA ASP A 485 2.82 -18.07 19.45
C ASP A 485 1.37 -17.59 19.28
N ALA A 486 1.02 -16.40 19.81
CA ALA A 486 -0.30 -15.80 19.62
C ALA A 486 -0.64 -15.63 18.12
N PHE A 487 0.32 -15.15 17.32
CA PHE A 487 0.16 -15.06 15.87
C PHE A 487 0.09 -16.44 15.21
N LYS A 488 0.92 -17.40 15.64
CA LYS A 488 0.89 -18.76 15.12
C LYS A 488 -0.48 -19.39 15.32
N CYS A 489 -1.00 -19.39 16.55
CA CYS A 489 -2.34 -19.92 16.86
C CYS A 489 -3.44 -19.19 16.09
N HIS A 490 -3.33 -17.86 15.95
CA HIS A 490 -4.28 -17.09 15.14
C HIS A 490 -4.29 -17.56 13.68
N TYR A 491 -3.13 -17.58 13.01
CA TYR A 491 -3.06 -17.97 11.59
C TYR A 491 -3.40 -19.45 11.36
N GLN A 492 -3.06 -20.35 12.30
CA GLN A 492 -3.50 -21.74 12.26
C GLN A 492 -5.04 -21.84 12.32
N ARG A 493 -5.69 -21.06 13.18
CA ARG A 493 -7.15 -21.02 13.24
C ARG A 493 -7.74 -20.47 11.94
N VAL A 494 -7.21 -19.37 11.41
CA VAL A 494 -7.70 -18.78 10.14
C VAL A 494 -7.54 -19.74 8.96
N GLY A 495 -6.46 -20.50 8.91
CA GLY A 495 -6.23 -21.52 7.87
C GLY A 495 -6.91 -22.86 8.12
N SER A 496 -7.62 -23.05 9.24
CA SER A 496 -8.22 -24.34 9.58
C SER A 496 -9.44 -24.66 8.73
N HIS A 497 -9.65 -25.94 8.43
CA HIS A 497 -10.83 -26.39 7.68
C HIS A 497 -12.14 -26.02 8.39
N ALA A 498 -12.17 -26.12 9.72
CA ALA A 498 -13.33 -25.73 10.52
C ALA A 498 -13.70 -24.25 10.31
N ALA A 499 -12.71 -23.35 10.31
CA ALA A 499 -12.96 -21.93 10.06
C ALA A 499 -13.40 -21.66 8.62
N PHE A 500 -12.81 -22.36 7.64
CA PHE A 500 -13.20 -22.25 6.23
C PHE A 500 -14.63 -22.72 5.98
N ALA A 501 -14.99 -23.91 6.49
CA ALA A 501 -16.31 -24.52 6.34
C ALA A 501 -17.39 -23.67 7.01
N ALA A 502 -17.14 -23.17 8.23
CA ALA A 502 -18.07 -22.28 8.92
C ALA A 502 -18.33 -20.97 8.16
N ALA A 503 -17.31 -20.42 7.49
CA ALA A 503 -17.45 -19.20 6.70
C ALA A 503 -18.04 -19.43 5.30
N ASN A 504 -18.00 -20.67 4.80
CA ASN A 504 -18.42 -21.01 3.44
C ASN A 504 -19.26 -22.30 3.42
N PRO A 505 -20.49 -22.26 3.95
CA PRO A 505 -21.36 -23.43 4.01
C PRO A 505 -21.69 -24.04 2.64
N GLN A 506 -21.49 -23.28 1.55
CA GLN A 506 -21.67 -23.77 0.18
C GLN A 506 -20.59 -24.76 -0.29
N PHE A 507 -19.44 -24.85 0.37
CA PHE A 507 -18.39 -25.84 0.08
C PHE A 507 -18.49 -27.00 1.07
N ASP A 508 -19.66 -27.62 1.11
CA ASP A 508 -19.94 -28.75 1.99
C ASP A 508 -19.24 -30.04 1.51
N PRO A 509 -19.23 -31.11 2.32
CA PRO A 509 -18.61 -32.37 1.94
C PRO A 509 -19.17 -32.96 0.63
N ALA A 510 -20.45 -32.74 0.32
CA ALA A 510 -21.08 -33.22 -0.91
C ALA A 510 -20.50 -32.53 -2.15
N HIS A 511 -20.32 -31.21 -2.09
CA HIS A 511 -19.61 -30.45 -3.13
C HIS A 511 -18.18 -30.98 -3.34
N MET A 512 -17.47 -31.27 -2.25
CA MET A 512 -16.11 -31.83 -2.34
C MET A 512 -16.09 -33.21 -3.00
N THR A 513 -17.03 -34.09 -2.66
CA THR A 513 -17.15 -35.42 -3.30
C THR A 513 -17.43 -35.29 -4.79
N GLN A 514 -18.30 -34.36 -5.19
CA GLN A 514 -18.60 -34.10 -6.60
C GLN A 514 -17.36 -33.59 -7.35
N VAL A 515 -16.60 -32.67 -6.77
CA VAL A 515 -15.36 -32.16 -7.39
C VAL A 515 -14.33 -33.28 -7.52
N ALA A 516 -14.16 -34.11 -6.49
CA ALA A 516 -13.23 -35.24 -6.54
C ALA A 516 -13.63 -36.25 -7.63
N ALA A 517 -14.92 -36.56 -7.77
CA ALA A 517 -15.43 -37.43 -8.82
C ALA A 517 -15.17 -36.84 -10.22
N ASN A 518 -15.41 -35.54 -10.42
CA ASN A 518 -15.11 -34.86 -11.68
C ASN A 518 -13.62 -34.91 -12.03
N VAL A 519 -12.74 -34.71 -11.04
CA VAL A 519 -11.29 -34.79 -11.24
C VAL A 519 -10.86 -36.21 -11.60
N GLN A 520 -11.40 -37.23 -10.93
CA GLN A 520 -11.10 -38.63 -11.26
C GLN A 520 -11.57 -39.01 -12.66
N GLN A 521 -12.77 -38.57 -13.04
CA GLN A 521 -13.30 -38.78 -14.39
C GLN A 521 -12.39 -38.12 -15.44
N TYR A 522 -11.99 -36.87 -15.21
CA TYR A 522 -11.10 -36.16 -16.13
C TYR A 522 -9.73 -36.82 -16.27
N LEU A 523 -9.17 -37.33 -15.16
CA LEU A 523 -7.91 -38.09 -15.18
C LEU A 523 -8.03 -39.39 -15.99
N HIS A 524 -9.16 -40.10 -15.85
CA HIS A 524 -9.45 -41.29 -16.63
C HIS A 524 -9.55 -40.97 -18.13
N ASP A 525 -10.33 -39.95 -18.47
CA ASP A 525 -10.53 -39.49 -19.86
C ASP A 525 -9.22 -39.01 -20.50
N SER A 526 -8.30 -38.43 -19.70
CA SER A 526 -6.97 -37.97 -20.15
C SER A 526 -5.97 -39.09 -20.44
N THR A 527 -6.20 -40.29 -19.90
CA THR A 527 -5.33 -41.47 -20.13
C THR A 527 -5.77 -42.32 -21.34
N ALA A 528 -6.91 -42.00 -21.95
CA ALA A 528 -7.34 -42.65 -23.18
C ALA A 528 -6.41 -42.26 -24.34
N PRO A 529 -6.01 -43.20 -25.21
CA PRO A 529 -5.11 -42.93 -26.34
C PRO A 529 -5.85 -42.10 -27.40
N HIS A 530 -5.87 -40.77 -27.23
CA HIS A 530 -6.28 -39.84 -28.27
C HIS A 530 -5.05 -39.30 -29.01
N ALA A 531 -5.08 -39.41 -30.34
CA ALA A 531 -4.11 -38.84 -31.27
C ALA A 531 -4.19 -37.29 -31.35
N ALA A 532 -4.45 -36.61 -30.24
CA ALA A 532 -4.49 -35.16 -30.17
C ALA A 532 -3.05 -34.60 -30.16
N PRO A 533 -2.80 -33.44 -30.80
CA PRO A 533 -1.51 -32.79 -30.74
C PRO A 533 -1.15 -32.44 -29.28
N PRO A 534 0.14 -32.46 -28.90
CA PRO A 534 0.57 -32.13 -27.55
C PRO A 534 0.10 -30.73 -27.16
N CYS A 535 -0.46 -30.59 -25.96
CA CYS A 535 -0.95 -29.32 -25.47
C CYS A 535 0.20 -28.29 -25.48
N PRO A 536 0.00 -27.06 -25.98
CA PRO A 536 1.03 -26.03 -25.96
C PRO A 536 1.60 -25.73 -24.57
N LEU A 537 0.84 -26.01 -23.51
CA LEU A 537 1.28 -25.89 -22.12
C LEU A 537 2.30 -26.95 -21.69
N ASP A 538 2.35 -28.09 -22.38
CA ASP A 538 3.22 -29.22 -22.03
C ASP A 538 4.63 -29.13 -22.65
N LEU A 539 4.87 -28.08 -23.45
CA LEU A 539 6.17 -27.84 -24.06
C LEU A 539 7.25 -27.53 -22.99
N PRO A 540 8.52 -27.95 -23.20
CA PRO A 540 9.61 -27.65 -22.29
C PRO A 540 9.78 -26.15 -22.02
N ILE A 541 10.29 -25.79 -20.84
CA ILE A 541 10.63 -24.41 -20.50
C ILE A 541 11.77 -23.92 -21.38
N THR A 542 11.59 -22.74 -21.99
CA THR A 542 12.56 -22.17 -22.93
C THR A 542 13.39 -21.06 -22.28
N ALA A 543 14.61 -20.85 -22.79
CA ALA A 543 15.48 -19.75 -22.37
C ALA A 543 14.83 -18.36 -22.56
N ALA A 544 14.01 -18.20 -23.61
CA ALA A 544 13.29 -16.98 -23.90
C ALA A 544 12.26 -16.63 -22.80
N GLU A 545 11.52 -17.63 -22.30
CA GLU A 545 10.56 -17.45 -21.21
C GLU A 545 11.24 -17.03 -19.90
N VAL A 546 12.36 -17.69 -19.56
CA VAL A 546 13.17 -17.38 -18.38
C VAL A 546 13.72 -15.95 -18.48
N SER A 547 14.30 -15.59 -19.64
CA SER A 547 14.85 -14.26 -19.89
C SER A 547 13.79 -13.16 -19.82
N ALA A 548 12.61 -13.39 -20.39
CA ALA A 548 11.49 -12.44 -20.32
C ALA A 548 11.00 -12.22 -18.88
N CYS A 549 10.99 -13.29 -18.06
CA CYS A 549 10.67 -13.20 -16.63
C CYS A 549 11.72 -12.41 -15.85
N LEU A 550 13.01 -12.63 -16.10
CA LEU A 550 14.11 -11.91 -15.46
C LEU A 550 14.05 -10.39 -15.75
N GLN A 551 13.79 -10.01 -17.00
CA GLN A 551 13.66 -8.60 -17.38
C GLN A 551 12.50 -7.91 -16.65
N ARG A 552 11.36 -8.61 -16.50
CA ARG A 552 10.18 -8.12 -15.77
C ARG A 552 10.32 -8.14 -14.25
N LEU A 553 11.35 -8.80 -13.71
CA LEU A 553 11.53 -8.94 -12.27
C LEU A 553 11.70 -7.56 -11.61
N ARG A 554 10.85 -7.26 -10.63
CA ARG A 554 10.87 -5.99 -9.91
C ARG A 554 11.94 -5.99 -8.83
N THR A 555 12.76 -4.95 -8.77
CA THR A 555 13.78 -4.74 -7.74
C THR A 555 13.16 -4.16 -6.45
N GLY A 556 13.89 -4.23 -5.34
CA GLY A 556 13.52 -3.71 -4.03
C GLY A 556 12.45 -4.54 -3.31
N LYS A 557 12.27 -5.81 -3.70
CA LYS A 557 11.33 -6.74 -3.08
C LYS A 557 11.99 -7.51 -1.95
N ALA A 558 11.22 -7.79 -0.89
CA ALA A 558 11.70 -8.62 0.20
C ALA A 558 11.78 -10.10 -0.22
N GLY A 559 12.93 -10.72 0.04
CA GLY A 559 13.12 -12.17 -0.03
C GLY A 559 12.59 -12.89 1.21
N ASN A 560 12.66 -14.23 1.20
CA ASN A 560 12.35 -15.04 2.38
C ASN A 560 13.45 -14.85 3.43
N PRO A 561 13.14 -14.44 4.67
CA PRO A 561 14.12 -14.35 5.75
C PRO A 561 14.86 -15.67 6.03
N ALA A 562 14.27 -16.83 5.76
CA ALA A 562 14.94 -18.13 5.94
C ALA A 562 16.06 -18.38 4.91
N GLU A 563 15.97 -17.78 3.72
CA GLU A 563 16.97 -17.85 2.66
C GLU A 563 17.82 -16.58 2.67
N GLU A 564 18.33 -16.21 3.86
CA GLU A 564 19.02 -14.95 4.13
C GLU A 564 19.92 -14.49 2.96
N GLY A 565 19.82 -13.20 2.61
CA GLY A 565 20.68 -12.57 1.61
C GLY A 565 20.18 -12.64 0.16
N ILE A 566 19.21 -13.50 -0.16
CA ILE A 566 18.72 -13.66 -1.54
C ILE A 566 17.65 -12.63 -1.88
N VAL A 567 17.89 -11.87 -2.94
CA VAL A 567 17.01 -10.80 -3.44
C VAL A 567 16.86 -10.86 -4.96
N ASN A 568 15.84 -10.19 -5.49
CA ASN A 568 15.53 -10.20 -6.93
C ASN A 568 16.68 -9.64 -7.78
N GLU A 569 17.45 -8.70 -7.24
CA GLU A 569 18.59 -8.06 -7.92
C GLU A 569 19.67 -9.08 -8.29
N LEU A 570 19.94 -10.07 -7.43
CA LEU A 570 20.93 -11.12 -7.70
C LEU A 570 20.54 -11.94 -8.93
N LEU A 571 19.26 -12.27 -9.06
CA LEU A 571 18.77 -13.00 -10.24
C LEU A 571 18.78 -12.12 -11.49
N LYS A 572 18.29 -10.88 -11.36
CA LYS A 572 18.10 -9.98 -12.49
C LYS A 572 19.41 -9.55 -13.16
N TYR A 573 20.46 -9.35 -12.37
CA TYR A 573 21.73 -8.79 -12.84
C TYR A 573 22.88 -9.82 -12.85
N GLY A 574 22.59 -11.10 -12.56
CA GLY A 574 23.58 -12.18 -12.60
C GLY A 574 23.99 -12.65 -14.00
N GLY A 575 23.56 -11.94 -15.06
CA GLY A 575 23.95 -12.22 -16.44
C GLY A 575 23.38 -13.52 -17.00
N ASN A 576 23.97 -13.97 -18.12
CA ASN A 576 23.54 -15.17 -18.84
C ASN A 576 23.73 -16.43 -18.00
N THR A 577 24.80 -16.52 -17.20
CA THR A 577 25.06 -17.69 -16.35
C THR A 577 23.91 -17.96 -15.38
N VAL A 578 23.37 -16.93 -14.73
CA VAL A 578 22.21 -17.10 -13.84
C VAL A 578 20.95 -17.43 -14.63
N ALA A 579 20.77 -16.89 -15.83
CA ALA A 579 19.65 -17.27 -16.69
C ALA A 579 19.70 -18.76 -17.06
N ASP A 580 20.88 -19.29 -17.39
CA ASP A 580 21.10 -20.71 -17.71
C ASP A 580 20.88 -21.61 -16.49
N MET A 581 21.43 -21.23 -15.33
CA MET A 581 21.20 -21.96 -14.07
C MET A 581 19.70 -21.98 -13.71
N LEU A 582 18.99 -20.86 -13.87
CA LEU A 582 17.55 -20.79 -13.63
C LEU A 582 16.75 -21.60 -14.65
N LEU A 583 17.16 -21.64 -15.91
CA LEU A 583 16.54 -22.48 -16.93
C LEU A 583 16.66 -23.96 -16.56
N GLN A 584 17.86 -24.41 -16.17
CA GLN A 584 18.09 -25.79 -15.72
C GLN A 584 17.25 -26.12 -14.49
N TYR A 585 17.21 -25.20 -13.52
CA TYR A 585 16.41 -25.34 -12.30
C TYR A 585 14.90 -25.44 -12.59
N CYS A 586 14.37 -24.55 -13.45
CA CYS A 586 12.97 -24.57 -13.85
C CYS A 586 12.64 -25.82 -14.67
N SER A 587 13.54 -26.23 -15.56
CA SER A 587 13.38 -27.44 -16.39
C SER A 587 13.37 -28.70 -15.53
N LEU A 588 14.22 -28.78 -14.51
CA LEU A 588 14.22 -29.89 -13.56
C LEU A 588 12.88 -29.99 -12.82
N MET A 589 12.39 -28.89 -12.25
CA MET A 589 11.08 -28.86 -11.58
C MET A 589 9.92 -29.22 -12.52
N TRP A 590 10.00 -28.76 -13.77
CA TRP A 590 9.02 -29.04 -14.81
C TRP A 590 8.98 -30.53 -15.18
N GLN A 591 10.14 -31.10 -15.52
CA GLN A 591 10.28 -32.52 -15.91
C GLN A 591 9.92 -33.50 -14.80
N LEU A 592 10.27 -33.16 -13.56
CA LEU A 592 10.00 -33.99 -12.40
C LEU A 592 8.59 -33.80 -11.84
N GLU A 593 7.84 -32.82 -12.34
CA GLU A 593 6.53 -32.41 -11.82
C GLU A 593 6.56 -32.13 -10.31
N GLN A 594 7.67 -31.58 -9.83
CA GLN A 594 7.91 -31.27 -8.42
C GLN A 594 8.34 -29.81 -8.25
N VAL A 595 7.86 -29.18 -7.19
CA VAL A 595 8.25 -27.82 -6.80
C VAL A 595 9.06 -27.87 -5.52
N HIS A 596 10.03 -26.96 -5.38
CA HIS A 596 10.77 -26.86 -4.13
C HIS A 596 9.86 -26.43 -2.97
N GLN A 597 9.96 -27.18 -1.88
CA GLN A 597 9.13 -27.01 -0.69
C GLN A 597 9.90 -26.23 0.37
N VAL A 598 10.00 -24.91 0.20
CA VAL A 598 10.60 -24.03 1.22
C VAL A 598 9.50 -23.33 2.00
N PRO A 599 9.46 -23.45 3.34
CA PRO A 599 8.46 -22.76 4.14
C PRO A 599 8.59 -21.24 3.98
N GLY A 600 7.46 -20.59 3.73
CA GLY A 600 7.37 -19.14 3.72
C GLY A 600 7.39 -18.56 5.15
N THR A 601 7.98 -17.39 5.33
CA THR A 601 7.94 -16.68 6.62
C THR A 601 6.74 -15.74 6.67
N VAL A 602 5.82 -15.93 7.62
CA VAL A 602 4.66 -15.02 7.80
C VAL A 602 5.07 -13.76 8.57
N ILE A 603 4.83 -12.60 7.98
CA ILE A 603 5.03 -11.27 8.59
C ILE A 603 3.66 -10.64 8.86
N SER A 604 3.37 -10.38 10.13
CA SER A 604 2.15 -9.69 10.57
C SER A 604 2.27 -8.18 10.40
N MET A 605 1.48 -7.59 9.51
CA MET A 605 1.38 -6.14 9.33
C MET A 605 0.11 -5.56 9.97
N PRO A 606 0.18 -4.50 10.78
CA PRO A 606 -0.98 -3.95 11.47
C PRO A 606 -2.02 -3.39 10.47
N LYS A 607 -3.31 -3.67 10.75
CA LYS A 607 -4.48 -3.05 10.14
C LYS A 607 -5.04 -1.98 11.09
N LYS A 608 -6.13 -1.32 10.68
CA LYS A 608 -6.92 -0.46 11.57
C LYS A 608 -7.65 -1.34 12.59
N GLY A 609 -7.61 -0.98 13.87
CA GLY A 609 -8.28 -1.69 14.95
C GLY A 609 -7.47 -1.62 16.24
N ASP A 610 -7.87 -2.40 17.23
CA ASP A 610 -7.05 -2.63 18.43
C ASP A 610 -5.87 -3.54 18.07
N LEU A 611 -4.66 -3.05 18.28
CA LEU A 611 -3.43 -3.75 17.90
C LEU A 611 -2.97 -4.78 18.94
N THR A 612 -3.71 -4.91 20.04
CA THR A 612 -3.57 -6.06 20.95
C THR A 612 -4.20 -7.34 20.37
N ASP A 613 -5.16 -7.24 19.45
CA ASP A 613 -5.81 -8.38 18.82
C ASP A 613 -5.05 -8.84 17.54
N PRO A 614 -4.58 -10.10 17.46
CA PRO A 614 -3.97 -10.67 16.25
C PRO A 614 -4.85 -10.56 14.99
N GLY A 615 -6.19 -10.55 15.11
CA GLY A 615 -7.12 -10.41 13.99
C GLY A 615 -7.01 -9.06 13.26
N ASN A 616 -6.52 -8.04 13.95
CA ASN A 616 -6.23 -6.72 13.38
C ASN A 616 -4.86 -6.65 12.69
N TYR A 617 -4.28 -7.79 12.30
CA TYR A 617 -3.07 -7.87 11.47
C TYR A 617 -3.34 -8.56 10.13
N ARG A 618 -2.51 -8.25 9.12
CA ARG A 618 -2.42 -8.96 7.84
C ARG A 618 -1.21 -9.89 7.92
N GLY A 619 -1.43 -11.20 7.81
CA GLY A 619 -0.34 -12.14 7.56
C GLY A 619 0.10 -12.02 6.11
N ILE A 620 1.33 -11.55 5.88
CA ILE A 620 1.97 -11.58 4.57
C ILE A 620 3.07 -12.63 4.59
N THR A 621 2.93 -13.65 3.74
CA THR A 621 3.96 -14.69 3.61
C THR A 621 5.07 -14.22 2.67
N LEU A 622 6.29 -14.13 3.20
CA LEU A 622 7.51 -13.91 2.42
C LEU A 622 8.01 -15.27 1.91
N LEU A 623 7.71 -15.54 0.64
CA LEU A 623 8.13 -16.74 -0.09
C LEU A 623 9.53 -16.60 -0.68
N SER A 624 10.15 -17.74 -0.97
CA SER A 624 11.43 -17.84 -1.67
C SER A 624 11.42 -17.00 -2.95
N VAL A 625 12.56 -16.35 -3.24
CA VAL A 625 12.73 -15.59 -4.48
C VAL A 625 12.68 -16.52 -5.69
N LEU A 626 13.29 -17.70 -5.58
CA LEU A 626 13.31 -18.72 -6.63
C LEU A 626 11.91 -19.31 -6.86
N TYR A 627 11.13 -19.51 -5.80
CA TYR A 627 9.71 -19.91 -5.89
C TYR A 627 8.88 -18.93 -6.70
N LYS A 628 8.98 -17.64 -6.33
CA LYS A 628 8.27 -16.56 -7.02
C LYS A 628 8.72 -16.40 -8.46
N PHE A 629 9.98 -16.71 -8.74
CA PHE A 629 10.50 -16.69 -10.10
C PHE A 629 9.88 -17.81 -10.94
N TYR A 630 9.94 -19.06 -10.49
CA TYR A 630 9.36 -20.20 -11.21
C TYR A 630 7.85 -20.04 -11.42
N THR A 631 7.11 -19.65 -10.38
CA THR A 631 5.67 -19.38 -10.50
C THR A 631 5.36 -18.24 -11.47
N SER A 632 6.26 -17.26 -11.63
CA SER A 632 6.11 -16.22 -12.66
C SER A 632 6.25 -16.78 -14.08
N VAL A 633 7.15 -17.76 -14.30
CA VAL A 633 7.30 -18.44 -15.59
C VAL A 633 6.01 -19.20 -15.92
N LEU A 634 5.50 -20.00 -14.99
CA LEU A 634 4.25 -20.74 -15.16
C LEU A 634 3.05 -19.82 -15.37
N ASN A 635 2.96 -18.73 -14.61
CA ASN A 635 1.88 -17.77 -14.74
C ASN A 635 1.86 -17.11 -16.13
N GLN A 636 3.03 -16.85 -16.73
CA GLN A 636 3.08 -16.33 -18.10
C GLN A 636 2.58 -17.36 -19.13
N ARG A 637 2.91 -18.65 -18.96
CA ARG A 637 2.37 -19.72 -19.81
C ARG A 637 0.85 -19.78 -19.74
N LEU A 638 0.31 -19.80 -18.51
CA LEU A 638 -1.12 -19.87 -18.26
C LEU A 638 -1.86 -18.65 -18.82
N ILE A 639 -1.33 -17.44 -18.63
CA ILE A 639 -1.94 -16.23 -19.18
C ILE A 639 -1.95 -16.29 -20.72
N LYS A 640 -0.82 -16.63 -21.35
CA LYS A 640 -0.73 -16.73 -22.82
C LYS A 640 -1.72 -17.76 -23.38
N PHE A 641 -1.82 -18.92 -22.73
CA PHE A 641 -2.76 -19.96 -23.13
C PHE A 641 -4.21 -19.49 -22.99
N ALA A 642 -4.58 -18.94 -21.83
CA ALA A 642 -5.94 -18.45 -21.58
C ALA A 642 -6.35 -17.28 -22.50
N GLU A 643 -5.43 -16.37 -22.81
CA GLU A 643 -5.69 -15.26 -23.74
C GLU A 643 -5.79 -15.74 -25.20
N GLY A 644 -5.01 -16.77 -25.58
CA GLY A 644 -5.07 -17.39 -26.90
C GLY A 644 -6.42 -18.06 -27.17
N GLU A 645 -6.91 -18.88 -26.23
CA GLU A 645 -8.22 -19.55 -26.35
C GLU A 645 -9.39 -18.56 -26.43
N GLN A 646 -9.30 -17.42 -25.71
CA GLN A 646 -10.34 -16.38 -25.77
C GLN A 646 -10.43 -15.72 -27.15
N GLN A 647 -9.30 -15.54 -27.84
CA GLN A 647 -9.28 -14.98 -29.19
C GLN A 647 -9.87 -15.96 -30.20
N GLU A 648 -9.55 -17.25 -30.10
CA GLU A 648 -10.11 -18.30 -30.96
C GLU A 648 -11.62 -18.47 -30.75
N GLN A 649 -12.09 -18.47 -29.50
CA GLN A 649 -13.53 -18.52 -29.20
C GLN A 649 -14.28 -17.29 -29.71
N GLN A 650 -13.69 -16.08 -29.61
CA GLN A 650 -14.29 -14.87 -30.18
C GLN A 650 -14.36 -14.93 -31.70
N GLN A 651 -13.33 -15.43 -32.38
CA GLN A 651 -13.33 -15.61 -33.83
C GLN A 651 -14.36 -16.66 -34.27
N GLN A 652 -14.48 -17.79 -33.56
CA GLN A 652 -15.51 -18.79 -33.83
C GLN A 652 -16.92 -18.28 -33.58
N THR A 653 -17.13 -17.50 -32.52
CA THR A 653 -18.43 -16.89 -32.21
C THR A 653 -18.80 -15.84 -33.26
N GLN A 654 -17.83 -15.05 -33.74
CA GLN A 654 -18.05 -14.11 -34.84
C GLN A 654 -18.34 -14.83 -36.17
N ALA A 655 -17.67 -15.93 -36.46
CA ALA A 655 -17.93 -16.76 -37.64
C ALA A 655 -19.32 -17.43 -37.59
N GLN A 656 -19.73 -17.95 -36.42
CA GLN A 656 -21.07 -18.49 -36.20
C GLN A 656 -22.16 -17.41 -36.29
N GLN A 657 -21.89 -16.20 -35.77
CA GLN A 657 -22.80 -15.06 -35.91
C GLN A 657 -22.93 -14.61 -37.37
N GLN A 658 -21.86 -14.65 -38.18
CA GLN A 658 -21.95 -14.38 -39.62
C GLN A 658 -22.76 -15.44 -40.37
N GLN A 659 -22.60 -16.73 -40.03
CA GLN A 659 -23.43 -17.80 -40.61
C GLN A 659 -24.91 -17.71 -40.17
N GLN A 660 -25.18 -17.36 -38.91
CA GLN A 660 -26.53 -17.11 -38.43
C GLN A 660 -27.16 -15.87 -39.06
N GLN A 661 -26.41 -14.79 -39.31
CA GLN A 661 -26.93 -13.62 -40.02
C GLN A 661 -27.26 -13.94 -41.48
N GLN A 662 -26.48 -14.80 -42.14
CA GLN A 662 -26.81 -15.30 -43.49
C GLN A 662 -28.06 -16.19 -43.49
N GLY A 663 -28.29 -17.00 -42.45
CA GLY A 663 -29.52 -17.78 -42.28
C GLY A 663 -30.74 -16.98 -41.80
N GLN A 664 -30.52 -15.86 -41.09
CA GLN A 664 -31.59 -14.97 -40.64
C GLN A 664 -32.06 -14.02 -41.74
N HIS A 665 -31.19 -13.61 -42.66
CA HIS A 665 -31.60 -12.82 -43.84
C HIS A 665 -32.58 -13.59 -44.75
N SER A 666 -32.43 -14.91 -44.89
CA SER A 666 -33.37 -15.76 -45.63
C SER A 666 -34.68 -16.02 -44.86
N ALA A 667 -34.65 -16.09 -43.53
CA ALA A 667 -35.85 -16.22 -42.70
C ALA A 667 -36.64 -14.89 -42.51
N GLN A 668 -35.96 -13.74 -42.45
CA GLN A 668 -36.59 -12.42 -42.35
C GLN A 668 -37.35 -12.02 -43.63
N GLN A 669 -36.91 -12.47 -44.80
CA GLN A 669 -37.65 -12.28 -46.05
C GLN A 669 -39.00 -13.04 -46.05
N GLN A 670 -39.09 -14.18 -45.36
CA GLN A 670 -40.34 -14.93 -45.19
C GLN A 670 -41.22 -14.37 -44.05
N GLN A 671 -40.64 -13.84 -42.97
CA GLN A 671 -41.40 -13.28 -41.85
C GLN A 671 -41.89 -11.83 -42.06
N GLN A 672 -41.29 -11.03 -42.95
CA GLN A 672 -41.82 -9.69 -43.27
C GLN A 672 -43.17 -9.69 -44.01
N GLN A 673 -43.66 -10.85 -44.46
CA GLN A 673 -45.02 -10.99 -45.00
C GLN A 673 -46.09 -11.31 -43.94
N GLN A 674 -45.72 -11.56 -42.68
CA GLN A 674 -46.68 -11.83 -41.62
C GLN A 674 -46.42 -10.98 -40.38
N GLN A 675 -47.40 -10.10 -40.13
CA GLN A 675 -47.73 -9.46 -38.86
C GLN A 675 -47.07 -8.11 -38.54
N GLN A 676 -47.87 -7.09 -38.87
CA GLN A 676 -48.08 -5.90 -38.05
C GLN A 676 -48.68 -6.27 -36.68
N GLN A 677 -48.44 -5.38 -35.70
CA GLN A 677 -49.13 -5.21 -34.41
C GLN A 677 -48.62 -6.03 -33.22
N GLN A 678 -47.78 -5.41 -32.37
CA GLN A 678 -47.99 -5.26 -30.91
C GLN A 678 -46.84 -4.44 -30.25
N PRO A 679 -47.11 -3.68 -29.17
CA PRO A 679 -46.10 -2.91 -28.44
C PRO A 679 -45.30 -3.76 -27.44
N ARG A 680 -43.99 -3.50 -27.39
CA ARG A 680 -42.98 -4.18 -26.57
C ARG A 680 -42.98 -3.65 -25.12
N ALA A 681 -43.15 -4.53 -24.14
CA ALA A 681 -42.78 -4.25 -22.75
C ALA A 681 -41.28 -4.50 -22.55
N THR A 682 -40.53 -3.48 -22.11
CA THR A 682 -39.13 -3.62 -21.69
C THR A 682 -39.03 -3.63 -20.17
N ALA A 683 -38.86 -4.81 -19.59
CA ALA A 683 -38.31 -4.97 -18.24
C ALA A 683 -36.79 -5.14 -18.37
N ALA A 684 -36.02 -4.21 -17.81
CA ALA A 684 -34.56 -4.32 -17.71
C ALA A 684 -34.21 -4.84 -16.31
N THR A 685 -33.90 -6.13 -16.21
CA THR A 685 -33.33 -6.70 -14.99
C THR A 685 -31.83 -6.41 -14.97
N CYS A 686 -31.40 -5.51 -14.09
CA CYS A 686 -29.99 -5.24 -13.85
C CYS A 686 -29.44 -6.30 -12.90
N ILE A 687 -28.84 -7.36 -13.46
CA ILE A 687 -28.05 -8.32 -12.69
C ILE A 687 -26.64 -7.73 -12.56
N GLN A 688 -26.22 -7.43 -11.33
CA GLN A 688 -24.80 -7.23 -11.06
C GLN A 688 -24.11 -8.59 -11.07
N PRO A 689 -23.08 -8.82 -11.90
CA PRO A 689 -22.32 -10.05 -11.84
C PRO A 689 -21.51 -10.07 -10.54
N THR A 690 -22.00 -10.78 -9.53
CA THR A 690 -21.08 -11.45 -8.60
C THR A 690 -20.30 -12.46 -9.42
N LYS A 691 -18.97 -12.36 -9.42
CA LYS A 691 -18.02 -13.20 -10.17
C LYS A 691 -18.58 -14.60 -10.47
N ALA A 692 -19.22 -14.75 -11.62
CA ALA A 692 -19.54 -16.04 -12.18
C ALA A 692 -18.27 -16.49 -12.88
N VAL A 693 -17.69 -17.60 -12.42
CA VAL A 693 -16.72 -18.33 -13.23
C VAL A 693 -17.54 -18.96 -14.36
N PRO A 694 -17.39 -18.56 -15.63
CA PRO A 694 -18.04 -19.28 -16.70
C PRO A 694 -17.53 -20.73 -16.68
N ARG A 695 -18.45 -21.69 -16.80
CA ARG A 695 -18.10 -23.10 -17.02
C ARG A 695 -17.42 -23.15 -18.40
N VAL A 696 -16.10 -23.13 -18.43
CA VAL A 696 -15.35 -23.37 -19.66
C VAL A 696 -15.51 -24.85 -19.96
N GLY A 697 -16.28 -25.17 -21.00
CA GLY A 697 -16.27 -26.52 -21.57
C GLY A 697 -14.93 -26.73 -22.24
N LEU A 698 -13.93 -27.17 -21.48
CA LEU A 698 -12.69 -27.70 -22.05
C LEU A 698 -13.09 -28.97 -22.82
N GLN A 699 -12.91 -28.92 -24.14
CA GLN A 699 -12.87 -30.14 -24.95
C GLN A 699 -11.83 -31.08 -24.33
N VAL A 700 -12.06 -32.39 -24.42
CA VAL A 700 -11.22 -33.44 -23.83
C VAL A 700 -9.80 -33.35 -24.40
N THR A 701 -8.95 -32.55 -23.77
CA THR A 701 -7.51 -32.48 -24.00
C THR A 701 -6.80 -33.20 -22.86
N PRO A 702 -5.65 -33.84 -23.08
CA PRO A 702 -4.87 -34.46 -22.01
C PRO A 702 -4.56 -33.43 -20.91
N LEU A 703 -4.62 -33.86 -19.64
CA LEU A 703 -4.34 -33.03 -18.48
C LEU A 703 -2.97 -32.35 -18.61
N PRO A 704 -2.89 -31.01 -18.71
CA PRO A 704 -1.62 -30.33 -18.85
C PRO A 704 -0.70 -30.61 -17.65
N GLN A 705 0.59 -30.81 -17.89
CA GLN A 705 1.65 -31.00 -16.89
C GLN A 705 1.66 -29.87 -15.84
N VAL A 706 1.22 -28.66 -16.22
CA VAL A 706 0.99 -27.53 -15.31
C VAL A 706 0.05 -27.89 -14.15
N LEU A 707 -0.98 -28.72 -14.38
CA LEU A 707 -1.97 -29.11 -13.36
C LEU A 707 -1.40 -30.13 -12.36
N ASN A 708 -0.48 -30.99 -12.80
CA ASN A 708 0.26 -31.87 -11.89
C ASN A 708 1.17 -31.06 -10.97
N ILE A 709 1.88 -30.10 -11.55
CA ILE A 709 2.70 -29.14 -10.78
C ILE A 709 1.81 -28.28 -9.87
N ALA A 710 0.61 -27.88 -10.31
CA ALA A 710 -0.40 -27.18 -9.51
C ALA A 710 -0.71 -27.91 -8.20
N SER A 711 -0.85 -29.23 -8.26
CA SER A 711 -1.11 -30.05 -7.08
C SER A 711 0.06 -30.04 -6.08
N SER A 712 1.30 -29.94 -6.56
CA SER A 712 2.50 -29.87 -5.72
C SER A 712 2.69 -28.52 -5.01
N PHE A 713 2.00 -27.45 -5.45
CA PHE A 713 2.05 -26.14 -4.79
C PHE A 713 1.24 -26.07 -3.48
N ASN A 714 0.32 -27.03 -3.24
CA ASN A 714 -0.42 -27.08 -1.99
C ASN A 714 0.32 -27.87 -0.92
N MET A 715 1.01 -27.20 0.00
CA MET A 715 1.20 -27.72 1.36
C MET A 715 1.46 -26.60 2.37
N TYR A 716 0.44 -26.21 3.11
CA TYR A 716 0.62 -25.81 4.52
C TYR A 716 0.67 -27.11 5.32
N SER A 717 1.83 -27.76 5.40
CA SER A 717 2.03 -28.93 6.26
C SER A 717 2.18 -28.46 7.72
N GLY A 718 1.05 -28.30 8.41
CA GLY A 718 1.05 -28.38 9.87
C GLY A 718 1.32 -29.83 10.27
N SER A 719 2.33 -30.06 11.10
CA SER A 719 2.69 -31.35 11.66
C SER A 719 1.55 -31.92 12.51
N SER A 720 0.60 -32.59 11.89
CA SER A 720 -0.31 -33.55 12.49
C SER A 720 -1.02 -34.28 11.35
N SER A 721 -0.97 -35.61 11.39
CA SER A 721 -1.60 -36.58 10.51
C SER A 721 -3.10 -36.32 10.28
N SER A 722 -3.43 -35.39 9.38
CA SER A 722 -4.76 -35.26 8.82
C SER A 722 -4.63 -34.84 7.37
N SER A 723 -5.28 -35.60 6.50
CA SER A 723 -5.25 -35.48 5.05
C SER A 723 -5.78 -34.12 4.62
N TYR A 724 -4.90 -33.16 4.32
CA TYR A 724 -5.29 -31.85 3.79
C TYR A 724 -5.19 -31.87 2.26
N TYR A 725 -6.35 -31.72 1.62
CA TYR A 725 -6.52 -31.79 0.17
C TYR A 725 -5.98 -30.55 -0.55
N PRO A 726 -5.47 -30.74 -1.79
CA PRO A 726 -4.97 -29.64 -2.61
C PRO A 726 -6.14 -28.78 -3.14
N PHE A 727 -6.03 -27.46 -2.97
CA PHE A 727 -6.63 -26.47 -3.88
C PHE A 727 -6.14 -26.75 -5.32
N LYS A 728 -6.82 -27.65 -6.04
CA LYS A 728 -6.72 -27.70 -7.51
C LYS A 728 -7.59 -26.57 -8.06
N PRO A 729 -7.04 -25.67 -8.89
CA PRO A 729 -7.82 -24.59 -9.52
C PRO A 729 -8.93 -25.13 -10.44
#